data_AF-A0AAW1KMG9-F1
#
_entry.id   AF-A0AAW1KMG9-F1
#
_cell.length_a   1.000
_cell.length_b   1.000
_cell.length_c   1.000
_cell.angle_alpha   90.00
_cell.angle_beta   90.00
_cell.angle_gamma   90.00
#
_symmetry.space_group_name_H-M   'P 1'
#
loop_
_entity.id
_entity.type
_entity.pdbx_description
1 polymer ?
#
loop_
_entity_poly.entity_id
_entity_poly.type
_entity_poly.pdbx_seq_one_letter_code
_entity_poly.pdbx_strand_id
1 'polypeptide(L)'
;MGIEVDNVLVVTVATSETDGFNRYLQSAREYRIQPTILGFGQEWRGGDDIKRHAGGGWKVNLLKEHLQKFKDDKEKIVLFTDAYDVMFLGDLRRITENFKLTGARVLFGAEAFCWPDKDLASKYPKVENGKPYLNSGLYIGYMPEIMELLERKDIQDTDDDQLYFTEAYLDENLREKLKFQLDHESQIFQNLNGALNEVQLHGDGKENEIKLKNVITHTEPLIIHGNGPSKIRLNHLGNYISKAWTPDRSCKHCTYGLINLTNIDTADIPTVLVALFIEQATPFFEEQLLKIHNLHYPKERTHLFIHNNVKFHKDHIKEFVEKYGKDYLSVKEITPEDEISEWAARDLSLDQCLLKECGYYFSVDATVHLDNPYTLKLLIEQNRTVVAPLLVRNGKAWSNFWGALTTDGFYSRSDDYMDIVYNNKRGLWNVPFISSAYLINGTLLKKYDRTKLNYVRSNYDADMAFCANLRDLDVFMFVSNRLDFGHLVNPETYDVTRAKPDMYQIFENEIDWEERYIHEDYVENFNPNNTAKQPCTDVYWFPIVSERFCKDLIAMMENFGSWSDGSNKDSRLEGGYEAVPTRDIHMNQVGWERHWLYFLQRYVRPLQESVFIGYEHNPPRSLMNFVVRYRPDEQPSLRPHHDSSTYTINIALNQRGVDYEGGGCRFIRYNCSVVDTKMGWLLMHPGKLTHYHEGLLVTKGTRYIMIAFVDP
;
A
#
# COMPACT_ATOMS: atom_id res chain seq x y z
N MET A 1 3.34 -45.96 25.94
CA MET A 1 2.12 -45.45 26.60
C MET A 1 1.80 -44.12 25.96
N GLY A 2 0.62 -43.99 25.33
CA GLY A 2 0.21 -42.74 24.70
C GLY A 2 0.08 -41.65 25.75
N ILE A 3 0.59 -40.45 25.45
CA ILE A 3 0.44 -39.28 26.31
C ILE A 3 -1.02 -38.82 26.19
N GLU A 4 -1.78 -38.88 27.28
CA GLU A 4 -3.08 -38.22 27.36
C GLU A 4 -2.85 -36.71 27.43
N VAL A 5 -3.09 -36.02 26.30
CA VAL A 5 -3.02 -34.56 26.18
C VAL A 5 -3.98 -33.87 27.16
N ASP A 6 -5.01 -34.58 27.61
CA ASP A 6 -6.04 -34.12 28.57
C ASP A 6 -5.50 -33.77 29.96
N ASN A 7 -4.23 -34.09 30.26
CA ASN A 7 -3.60 -33.77 31.55
C ASN A 7 -2.75 -32.50 31.56
N VAL A 8 -2.81 -31.67 30.51
CA VAL A 8 -2.08 -30.39 30.43
C VAL A 8 -3.04 -29.21 30.56
N LEU A 9 -2.83 -28.38 31.57
CA LEU A 9 -3.55 -27.12 31.78
C LEU A 9 -2.73 -25.97 31.22
N VAL A 10 -3.18 -25.37 30.12
CA VAL A 10 -2.59 -24.15 29.56
C VAL A 10 -3.27 -22.93 30.18
N VAL A 11 -2.48 -22.01 30.73
CA VAL A 11 -2.98 -20.82 31.42
C VAL A 11 -2.28 -19.58 30.88
N THR A 12 -3.03 -18.50 30.71
CA THR A 12 -2.49 -17.21 30.31
C THR A 12 -3.24 -16.08 31.02
N VAL A 13 -2.68 -14.87 31.02
CA VAL A 13 -3.32 -13.67 31.57
C VAL A 13 -3.56 -12.67 30.44
N ALA A 14 -4.81 -12.23 30.31
CA ALA A 14 -5.20 -11.17 29.38
C ALA A 14 -6.38 -10.41 29.97
N THR A 15 -6.30 -9.08 30.02
CA THR A 15 -7.34 -8.22 30.59
C THR A 15 -8.36 -7.74 29.57
N SER A 16 -7.95 -7.61 28.31
CA SER A 16 -8.79 -7.15 27.21
C SER A 16 -8.46 -7.86 25.89
N GLU A 17 -9.39 -7.76 24.94
CA GLU A 17 -9.21 -8.22 23.57
C GLU A 17 -8.33 -7.22 22.80
N THR A 18 -7.09 -7.63 22.51
CA THR A 18 -6.09 -6.87 21.73
C THR A 18 -5.72 -7.64 20.46
N ASP A 19 -5.12 -6.96 19.48
CA ASP A 19 -4.68 -7.65 18.26
C ASP A 19 -3.63 -8.73 18.55
N GLY A 20 -2.73 -8.47 19.50
CA GLY A 20 -1.76 -9.45 20.01
C GLY A 20 -2.42 -10.67 20.65
N PHE A 21 -3.45 -10.45 21.48
CA PHE A 21 -4.24 -11.53 22.07
C PHE A 21 -4.97 -12.38 21.02
N ASN A 22 -5.54 -11.72 20.01
CA ASN A 22 -6.22 -12.41 18.92
C ASN A 22 -5.24 -13.27 18.10
N ARG A 23 -4.01 -12.79 17.86
CA ARG A 23 -2.94 -13.59 17.26
C ARG A 23 -2.56 -14.79 18.13
N TYR A 24 -2.43 -14.61 19.44
CA TYR A 24 -2.18 -15.70 20.38
C TYR A 24 -3.25 -16.78 20.30
N LEU A 25 -4.53 -16.40 20.41
CA LEU A 25 -5.67 -17.33 20.29
C LEU A 25 -5.73 -18.01 18.92
N GLN A 26 -5.39 -17.29 17.85
CA GLN A 26 -5.33 -17.86 16.51
C GLN A 26 -4.25 -18.94 16.40
N SER A 27 -3.04 -18.68 16.90
CA SER A 27 -1.97 -19.67 16.94
C SER A 27 -2.34 -20.89 17.80
N ALA A 28 -2.99 -20.67 18.94
CA ALA A 28 -3.47 -21.73 19.83
C ALA A 28 -4.50 -22.62 19.11
N ARG A 29 -5.48 -22.03 18.41
CA ARG A 29 -6.50 -22.76 17.63
C ARG A 29 -5.87 -23.63 16.54
N GLU A 30 -4.82 -23.16 15.88
CA GLU A 30 -4.13 -23.94 14.84
C GLU A 30 -3.62 -25.28 15.36
N TYR A 31 -3.10 -25.28 16.59
CA TYR A 31 -2.56 -26.46 17.25
C TYR A 31 -3.55 -27.10 18.24
N ARG A 32 -4.84 -26.73 18.16
CA ARG A 32 -5.93 -27.25 19.01
C ARG A 32 -5.70 -27.07 20.51
N ILE A 33 -5.02 -25.98 20.87
CA ILE A 33 -4.74 -25.59 22.26
C ILE A 33 -5.87 -24.69 22.74
N GLN A 34 -6.42 -25.01 23.91
CA GLN A 34 -7.45 -24.21 24.58
C GLN A 34 -6.89 -23.62 25.87
N PRO A 35 -6.36 -22.37 25.83
CA PRO A 35 -5.82 -21.73 27.01
C PRO A 35 -6.93 -21.25 27.95
N THR A 36 -6.72 -21.41 29.24
CA THR A 36 -7.51 -20.78 30.30
C THR A 36 -7.06 -19.33 30.45
N ILE A 37 -7.98 -18.39 30.25
CA ILE A 37 -7.69 -16.95 30.26
C ILE A 37 -8.05 -16.39 31.63
N LEU A 38 -7.07 -15.86 32.35
CA LEU A 38 -7.26 -15.21 33.64
C LEU A 38 -7.30 -13.69 33.50
N GLY A 39 -8.08 -13.02 34.34
CA GLY A 39 -8.16 -11.56 34.41
C GLY A 39 -8.98 -10.89 33.30
N PHE A 40 -9.63 -11.64 32.41
CA PHE A 40 -10.36 -11.07 31.27
C PHE A 40 -11.53 -10.18 31.72
N GLY A 41 -11.62 -8.98 31.15
CA GLY A 41 -12.60 -7.96 31.52
C GLY A 41 -12.29 -7.20 32.81
N GLN A 42 -11.18 -7.51 33.50
CA GLN A 42 -10.74 -6.81 34.70
C GLN A 42 -9.69 -5.75 34.38
N GLU A 43 -9.66 -4.68 35.16
CA GLU A 43 -8.61 -3.67 35.07
C GLU A 43 -7.25 -4.26 35.49
N TRP A 44 -6.20 -3.91 34.75
CA TRP A 44 -4.84 -4.38 35.01
C TRP A 44 -4.30 -3.80 36.32
N ARG A 45 -3.80 -4.66 37.21
CA ARG A 45 -3.23 -4.27 38.51
C ARG A 45 -1.72 -4.50 38.63
N GLY A 46 -1.08 -4.97 37.57
CA GLY A 46 0.33 -5.36 37.59
C GLY A 46 1.33 -4.23 37.43
N GLY A 47 0.92 -2.97 37.64
CA GLY A 47 1.73 -1.76 37.45
C GLY A 47 1.43 -1.01 36.15
N ASP A 48 1.73 0.29 36.13
CA ASP A 48 1.25 1.23 35.10
C ASP A 48 2.01 1.20 33.76
N ASP A 49 3.29 0.81 33.76
CA ASP A 49 4.12 0.73 32.54
C ASP A 49 5.07 -0.47 32.55
N ILE A 50 4.50 -1.67 32.47
CA ILE A 50 5.25 -2.94 32.37
C ILE A 50 6.08 -3.08 31.08
N LYS A 51 5.94 -2.14 30.11
CA LYS A 51 6.79 -2.11 28.91
C LYS A 51 8.15 -1.50 29.21
N ARG A 52 8.23 -0.61 30.21
CA ARG A 52 9.45 0.13 30.57
C ARG A 52 9.98 -0.17 31.95
N HIS A 53 9.13 -0.67 32.85
CA HIS A 53 9.43 -0.87 34.26
C HIS A 53 9.06 -2.28 34.73
N ALA A 54 9.62 -2.64 35.88
CA ALA A 54 9.36 -3.90 36.57
C ALA A 54 7.89 -3.97 37.04
N GLY A 55 7.29 -5.17 37.01
CA GLY A 55 5.89 -5.37 37.39
C GLY A 55 5.33 -6.73 36.97
N GLY A 56 4.01 -6.89 36.98
CA GLY A 56 3.33 -8.10 36.54
C GLY A 56 3.04 -9.15 37.63
N GLY A 57 3.34 -8.86 38.90
CA GLY A 57 3.10 -9.76 40.04
C GLY A 57 1.64 -10.21 40.17
N TRP A 58 0.68 -9.40 39.71
CA TRP A 58 -0.73 -9.79 39.65
C TRP A 58 -0.98 -11.05 38.81
N LYS A 59 -0.17 -11.30 37.76
CA LYS A 59 -0.25 -12.54 36.97
C LYS A 59 0.01 -13.76 37.86
N VAL A 60 1.00 -13.66 38.76
CA VAL A 60 1.37 -14.70 39.71
C VAL A 60 0.23 -14.94 40.70
N ASN A 61 -0.39 -13.87 41.22
CA ASN A 61 -1.52 -13.97 42.15
C ASN A 61 -2.75 -14.62 41.49
N LEU A 62 -3.11 -14.20 40.27
CA LEU A 62 -4.20 -14.81 39.50
C LEU A 62 -3.94 -16.30 39.22
N LEU A 63 -2.72 -16.65 38.84
CA LEU A 63 -2.35 -18.04 38.59
C LEU A 63 -2.43 -18.87 39.89
N LYS A 64 -1.83 -18.38 40.98
CA LYS A 64 -1.84 -19.03 42.30
C LYS A 64 -3.27 -19.32 42.74
N GLU A 65 -4.17 -18.34 42.63
CA GLU A 65 -5.59 -18.52 42.96
C GLU A 65 -6.27 -19.58 42.08
N HIS A 66 -6.02 -19.53 40.77
CA HIS A 66 -6.64 -20.45 39.82
C HIS A 66 -6.21 -21.91 40.05
N LEU A 67 -4.91 -22.13 40.30
CA LEU A 67 -4.34 -23.48 40.44
C LEU A 67 -4.77 -24.18 41.74
N GLN A 68 -5.26 -23.47 42.76
CA GLN A 68 -5.82 -24.09 43.97
C GLN A 68 -6.92 -25.12 43.68
N LYS A 69 -7.65 -24.95 42.57
CA LYS A 69 -8.73 -25.87 42.14
C LYS A 69 -8.20 -27.24 41.69
N PHE A 70 -6.92 -27.33 41.35
CA PHE A 70 -6.29 -28.49 40.75
C PHE A 70 -5.14 -29.07 41.58
N LYS A 71 -4.88 -28.51 42.78
CA LYS A 71 -3.72 -28.85 43.63
C LYS A 71 -3.58 -30.33 43.98
N ASP A 72 -4.68 -31.07 44.00
CA ASP A 72 -4.70 -32.49 44.36
C ASP A 72 -4.31 -33.41 43.19
N ASP A 73 -4.32 -32.89 41.95
CA ASP A 73 -3.90 -33.63 40.75
C ASP A 73 -2.39 -33.53 40.53
N LYS A 74 -1.65 -34.46 41.13
CA LYS A 74 -0.18 -34.48 41.14
C LYS A 74 0.45 -34.75 39.77
N GLU A 75 -0.29 -35.34 38.84
CA GLU A 75 0.22 -35.65 37.50
C GLU A 75 -0.08 -34.53 36.50
N LYS A 76 -0.91 -33.55 36.88
CA LYS A 76 -1.26 -32.43 36.01
C LYS A 76 -0.03 -31.59 35.69
N ILE A 77 0.14 -31.27 34.42
CA ILE A 77 1.18 -30.36 33.93
C ILE A 77 0.53 -29.01 33.69
N VAL A 78 1.13 -27.93 34.20
CA VAL A 78 0.71 -26.55 33.98
C VAL A 78 1.67 -25.91 33.00
N LEU A 79 1.16 -25.37 31.90
CA LEU A 79 1.90 -24.52 30.97
C LEU A 79 1.37 -23.09 31.12
N PHE A 80 2.19 -22.20 31.64
CA PHE A 80 1.90 -20.78 31.68
C PHE A 80 2.57 -20.06 30.50
N THR A 81 1.83 -19.16 29.87
CA THR A 81 2.39 -18.22 28.91
C THR A 81 1.83 -16.82 29.12
N ASP A 82 2.61 -15.80 28.79
CA ASP A 82 2.08 -14.49 28.43
C ASP A 82 1.18 -14.62 27.18
N ALA A 83 0.40 -13.58 26.90
CA ALA A 83 -0.63 -13.61 25.86
C ALA A 83 -0.29 -12.69 24.68
N TYR A 84 -0.10 -11.39 24.94
CA TYR A 84 -0.14 -10.36 23.90
C TYR A 84 1.01 -10.43 22.87
N ASP A 85 2.12 -11.02 23.24
CA ASP A 85 3.35 -11.17 22.46
C ASP A 85 3.84 -12.61 22.43
N VAL A 86 2.92 -13.59 22.49
CA VAL A 86 3.23 -15.02 22.40
C VAL A 86 2.51 -15.68 21.22
N MET A 87 3.14 -16.66 20.60
CA MET A 87 2.51 -17.55 19.61
C MET A 87 2.94 -19.01 19.81
N PHE A 88 2.01 -19.94 19.59
CA PHE A 88 2.30 -21.38 19.54
C PHE A 88 2.77 -21.80 18.14
N LEU A 89 3.79 -22.64 18.10
CA LEU A 89 4.42 -23.21 16.88
C LEU A 89 4.32 -24.74 16.84
N GLY A 90 3.71 -25.35 17.85
CA GLY A 90 3.51 -26.79 17.94
C GLY A 90 2.36 -27.16 18.87
N ASP A 91 1.91 -28.41 18.76
CA ASP A 91 0.85 -28.95 19.61
C ASP A 91 1.33 -29.32 21.02
N LEU A 92 0.36 -29.49 21.92
CA LEU A 92 0.63 -29.85 23.32
C LEU A 92 1.35 -31.19 23.46
N ARG A 93 1.19 -32.11 22.50
CA ARG A 93 1.87 -33.41 22.55
C ARG A 93 3.37 -33.19 22.42
N ARG A 94 3.82 -32.45 21.40
CA ARG A 94 5.23 -32.11 21.18
C ARG A 94 5.80 -31.29 22.34
N ILE A 95 5.05 -30.30 22.84
CA ILE A 95 5.48 -29.47 23.98
C ILE A 95 5.72 -30.36 25.21
N THR A 96 4.79 -31.25 25.51
CA THR A 96 4.87 -32.15 26.68
C THR A 96 5.94 -33.22 26.52
N GLU A 97 6.10 -33.78 25.30
CA GLU A 97 7.18 -34.72 24.98
C GLU A 97 8.55 -34.08 25.21
N ASN A 98 8.78 -32.88 24.66
CA ASN A 98 10.03 -32.15 24.83
C ASN A 98 10.26 -31.78 26.31
N PHE A 99 9.22 -31.34 27.03
CA PHE A 99 9.34 -31.04 28.46
C PHE A 99 9.78 -32.27 29.25
N LYS A 100 9.15 -33.43 29.03
CA LYS A 100 9.50 -34.68 29.72
C LYS A 100 10.93 -35.14 29.40
N LEU A 101 11.43 -34.89 28.19
CA LEU A 101 12.79 -35.23 27.79
C LEU A 101 13.85 -34.42 28.54
N THR A 102 13.54 -33.20 29.01
CA THR A 102 14.48 -32.40 29.82
C THR A 102 14.77 -33.02 31.19
N GLY A 103 13.86 -33.86 31.71
CA GLY A 103 13.91 -34.38 33.08
C GLY A 103 13.67 -33.32 34.18
N ALA A 104 13.38 -32.08 33.80
CA ALA A 104 12.97 -31.02 34.71
C ALA A 104 11.58 -31.33 35.30
N ARG A 105 11.31 -30.84 36.51
CA ARG A 105 9.93 -30.82 37.03
C ARG A 105 9.28 -29.45 36.92
N VAL A 106 10.11 -28.41 36.79
CA VAL A 106 9.72 -27.06 36.40
C VAL A 106 10.76 -26.54 35.40
N LEU A 107 10.30 -26.06 34.26
CA LEU A 107 11.14 -25.56 33.17
C LEU A 107 10.65 -24.17 32.75
N PHE A 108 11.54 -23.17 32.85
CA PHE A 108 11.26 -21.80 32.40
C PHE A 108 11.97 -21.50 31.07
N GLY A 109 11.44 -20.55 30.31
CA GLY A 109 12.15 -19.99 29.17
C GLY A 109 13.45 -19.32 29.61
N ALA A 110 14.49 -19.43 28.77
CA ALA A 110 15.76 -18.74 28.99
C ALA A 110 15.92 -17.54 28.07
N GLU A 111 16.66 -16.52 28.50
CA GLU A 111 16.93 -15.30 27.73
C GLU A 111 18.36 -14.77 27.89
N ALA A 112 18.71 -13.79 27.05
CA ALA A 112 20.06 -13.24 26.95
C ALA A 112 20.41 -12.25 28.07
N PHE A 113 19.42 -11.64 28.72
CA PHE A 113 19.62 -10.56 29.67
C PHE A 113 19.18 -10.95 31.08
N CYS A 114 20.01 -10.63 32.08
CA CYS A 114 19.62 -10.72 33.48
C CYS A 114 18.81 -9.46 33.83
N TRP A 115 17.50 -9.62 33.98
CA TRP A 115 16.55 -8.54 34.22
C TRP A 115 15.54 -8.99 35.30
N PRO A 116 15.05 -8.10 36.17
CA PRO A 116 15.36 -6.66 36.23
C PRO A 116 16.69 -6.33 36.91
N ASP A 117 17.16 -7.19 37.82
CA ASP A 117 18.40 -6.97 38.56
C ASP A 117 19.60 -7.64 37.88
N LYS A 118 20.48 -6.81 37.30
CA LYS A 118 21.69 -7.28 36.59
C LYS A 118 22.76 -7.83 37.53
N ASP A 119 22.74 -7.43 38.80
CA ASP A 119 23.76 -7.84 39.78
C ASP A 119 23.59 -9.33 40.18
N LEU A 120 22.43 -9.91 39.87
CA LEU A 120 22.15 -11.33 40.08
C LEU A 120 22.83 -12.23 39.03
N ALA A 121 23.34 -11.68 37.93
CA ALA A 121 23.91 -12.47 36.83
C ALA A 121 25.02 -13.42 37.29
N SER A 122 25.88 -13.00 38.22
CA SER A 122 26.98 -13.83 38.73
C SER A 122 26.54 -14.99 39.62
N LYS A 123 25.28 -14.99 40.08
CA LYS A 123 24.71 -16.07 40.92
C LYS A 123 24.10 -17.19 40.08
N TYR A 124 23.86 -16.97 38.79
CA TYR A 124 23.35 -18.01 37.91
C TYR A 124 24.39 -19.13 37.72
N PRO A 125 23.95 -20.40 37.59
CA PRO A 125 24.83 -21.47 37.16
C PRO A 125 25.51 -21.12 35.83
N LYS A 126 26.77 -21.53 35.67
CA LYS A 126 27.47 -21.34 34.39
C LYS A 126 26.86 -22.27 33.34
N VAL A 127 26.53 -21.71 32.20
CA VAL A 127 25.98 -22.41 31.04
C VAL A 127 27.00 -22.35 29.92
N GLU A 128 27.40 -23.50 29.37
CA GLU A 128 28.38 -23.56 28.27
C GLU A 128 27.73 -23.18 26.94
N ASN A 129 26.51 -23.67 26.68
CA ASN A 129 25.77 -23.44 25.46
C ASN A 129 24.36 -22.93 25.77
N GLY A 130 23.93 -21.87 25.08
CA GLY A 130 22.58 -21.33 25.19
C GLY A 130 22.47 -20.09 26.08
N LYS A 131 21.24 -19.81 26.52
CA LYS A 131 20.85 -18.58 27.22
C LYS A 131 20.86 -18.80 28.75
N PRO A 132 21.53 -17.95 29.54
CA PRO A 132 21.79 -18.27 30.95
C PRO A 132 20.70 -17.80 31.93
N TYR A 133 19.87 -16.82 31.56
CA TYR A 133 18.98 -16.14 32.50
C TYR A 133 17.53 -16.56 32.32
N LEU A 134 16.76 -16.48 33.41
CA LEU A 134 15.34 -16.85 33.45
C LEU A 134 14.47 -15.78 32.79
N ASN A 135 13.45 -16.19 32.05
CA ASN A 135 12.33 -15.35 31.61
C ASN A 135 11.00 -15.89 32.18
N SER A 136 10.20 -15.05 32.82
CA SER A 136 8.93 -15.46 33.45
C SER A 136 7.74 -15.54 32.50
N GLY A 137 7.88 -15.06 31.26
CA GLY A 137 6.78 -15.02 30.30
C GLY A 137 6.36 -16.39 29.80
N LEU A 138 7.20 -17.42 29.95
CA LEU A 138 6.92 -18.79 29.50
C LEU A 138 7.48 -19.82 30.50
N TYR A 139 6.64 -20.72 30.99
CA TYR A 139 7.11 -21.85 31.79
C TYR A 139 6.14 -23.02 31.84
N ILE A 140 6.67 -24.21 32.06
CA ILE A 140 5.92 -25.46 32.16
C ILE A 140 6.41 -26.28 33.36
N GLY A 141 5.50 -26.90 34.10
CA GLY A 141 5.89 -27.73 35.23
C GLY A 141 4.76 -28.62 35.74
N TYR A 142 5.12 -29.56 36.61
CA TYR A 142 4.13 -30.38 37.30
C TYR A 142 3.42 -29.57 38.40
N MET A 143 2.13 -29.85 38.61
CA MET A 143 1.29 -29.12 39.56
C MET A 143 1.89 -28.98 40.96
N PRO A 144 2.43 -30.03 41.62
CA PRO A 144 2.97 -29.89 42.97
C PRO A 144 4.15 -28.91 43.03
N GLU A 145 5.06 -28.98 42.06
CA GLU A 145 6.23 -28.12 42.02
C GLU A 145 5.91 -26.68 41.63
N ILE A 146 4.94 -26.46 40.73
CA ILE A 146 4.45 -25.11 40.41
C ILE A 146 3.75 -24.49 41.62
N MET A 147 2.91 -25.25 42.34
CA MET A 147 2.25 -24.76 43.55
C MET A 147 3.27 -24.42 44.64
N GLU A 148 4.25 -25.30 44.89
CA GLU A 148 5.31 -25.01 45.85
C GLU A 148 6.10 -23.76 45.47
N LEU A 149 6.40 -23.58 44.18
CA LEU A 149 7.06 -22.38 43.68
C LEU A 149 6.23 -21.12 43.95
N LEU A 150 4.92 -21.12 43.65
CA LEU A 150 4.03 -19.97 43.82
C LEU A 150 3.66 -19.68 45.30
N GLU A 151 3.75 -20.67 46.18
CA GLU A 151 3.40 -20.54 47.60
C GLU A 151 4.60 -20.15 48.49
N ARG A 152 5.83 -20.20 47.97
CA ARG A 152 7.06 -19.95 48.78
C ARG A 152 7.10 -18.58 49.45
N LYS A 153 6.50 -17.56 48.82
CA LYS A 153 6.55 -16.15 49.22
C LYS A 153 5.36 -15.43 48.60
N ASP A 154 4.76 -14.50 49.34
CA ASP A 154 3.71 -13.61 48.81
C ASP A 154 4.31 -12.51 47.94
N ILE A 155 3.55 -12.07 46.94
CA ILE A 155 3.96 -11.06 45.95
C ILE A 155 2.84 -10.01 45.84
N GLN A 156 3.19 -8.73 45.85
CA GLN A 156 2.21 -7.67 45.59
C GLN A 156 1.84 -7.65 44.11
N ASP A 157 0.64 -7.17 43.80
CA ASP A 157 0.17 -7.10 42.41
C ASP A 157 1.14 -6.31 41.51
N THR A 158 1.75 -5.25 42.03
CA THR A 158 2.69 -4.38 41.30
C THR A 158 4.15 -4.82 41.37
N ASP A 159 4.49 -5.86 42.13
CA ASP A 159 5.85 -6.38 42.18
C ASP A 159 6.23 -7.06 40.85
N ASP A 160 7.52 -7.30 40.64
CA ASP A 160 8.03 -7.92 39.41
C ASP A 160 7.92 -9.44 39.43
N ASP A 161 7.19 -10.00 38.47
CA ASP A 161 7.02 -11.46 38.35
C ASP A 161 8.35 -12.15 37.97
N GLN A 162 9.16 -11.53 37.11
CA GLN A 162 10.45 -12.08 36.70
C GLN A 162 11.46 -12.15 37.84
N LEU A 163 11.59 -11.09 38.64
CA LEU A 163 12.44 -11.06 39.83
C LEU A 163 11.99 -12.09 40.84
N TYR A 164 10.67 -12.22 41.06
CA TYR A 164 10.10 -13.23 41.93
C TYR A 164 10.62 -14.62 41.54
N PHE A 165 10.43 -15.06 40.30
CA PHE A 165 10.90 -16.37 39.86
C PHE A 165 12.44 -16.49 39.79
N THR A 166 13.14 -15.40 39.50
CA THR A 166 14.61 -15.34 39.51
C THR A 166 15.18 -15.62 40.90
N GLU A 167 14.66 -14.97 41.94
CA GLU A 167 15.06 -15.24 43.34
C GLU A 167 14.88 -16.72 43.69
N ALA A 168 13.79 -17.34 43.20
CA ALA A 168 13.50 -18.75 43.43
C ALA A 168 14.48 -19.70 42.73
N TYR A 169 14.84 -19.39 41.48
CA TYR A 169 15.80 -20.18 40.71
C TYR A 169 17.22 -20.09 41.27
N LEU A 170 17.58 -18.94 41.85
CA LEU A 170 18.90 -18.70 42.43
C LEU A 170 19.09 -19.32 43.82
N ASP A 171 18.01 -19.69 44.51
CA ASP A 171 18.09 -20.53 45.71
C ASP A 171 18.46 -21.96 45.29
N GLU A 172 19.69 -22.36 45.60
CA GLU A 172 20.23 -23.67 45.24
C GLU A 172 19.42 -24.84 45.85
N ASN A 173 18.97 -24.71 47.09
CA ASN A 173 18.19 -25.77 47.75
C ASN A 173 16.83 -25.93 47.07
N LEU A 174 16.17 -24.81 46.76
CA LEU A 174 14.88 -24.83 46.08
C LEU A 174 15.03 -25.35 44.64
N ARG A 175 16.06 -24.91 43.93
CA ARG A 175 16.36 -25.34 42.55
C ARG A 175 16.59 -26.85 42.47
N GLU A 176 17.39 -27.42 43.37
CA GLU A 176 17.62 -28.86 43.45
C GLU A 176 16.35 -29.62 43.83
N LYS A 177 15.64 -29.17 44.86
CA LYS A 177 14.41 -29.81 45.35
C LYS A 177 13.35 -29.91 44.26
N LEU A 178 13.11 -28.82 43.54
CA LEU A 178 12.07 -28.73 42.50
C LEU A 178 12.55 -29.22 41.14
N LYS A 179 13.81 -29.67 41.00
CA LYS A 179 14.44 -29.95 39.69
C LYS A 179 14.15 -28.82 38.69
N PHE A 180 14.34 -27.59 39.16
CA PHE A 180 14.01 -26.36 38.44
C PHE A 180 15.12 -26.05 37.43
N GLN A 181 14.77 -26.03 36.14
CA GLN A 181 15.69 -25.79 35.03
C GLN A 181 15.21 -24.66 34.13
N LEU A 182 16.12 -24.19 33.26
CA LEU A 182 15.81 -23.24 32.19
C LEU A 182 16.03 -23.91 30.84
N ASP A 183 15.21 -23.55 29.85
CA ASP A 183 15.34 -24.00 28.46
C ASP A 183 16.45 -23.23 27.74
N HIS A 184 17.70 -23.51 28.12
CA HIS A 184 18.89 -22.79 27.67
C HIS A 184 19.06 -22.79 26.14
N GLU A 185 18.66 -23.87 25.46
CA GLU A 185 18.85 -24.05 24.02
C GLU A 185 17.61 -23.66 23.19
N SER A 186 16.55 -23.14 23.84
CA SER A 186 15.28 -22.83 23.18
C SER A 186 14.69 -24.04 22.45
N GLN A 187 14.63 -25.20 23.11
CA GLN A 187 14.00 -26.41 22.56
C GLN A 187 12.47 -26.31 22.55
N ILE A 188 11.90 -25.58 23.52
CA ILE A 188 10.46 -25.34 23.65
C ILE A 188 10.17 -23.85 23.52
N PHE A 189 10.91 -23.00 24.24
CA PHE A 189 10.66 -21.58 24.41
C PHE A 189 11.71 -20.72 23.71
N GLN A 190 11.27 -19.90 22.74
CA GLN A 190 12.12 -18.91 22.08
C GLN A 190 11.73 -17.49 22.50
N ASN A 191 12.52 -16.90 23.40
CA ASN A 191 12.47 -15.47 23.67
C ASN A 191 13.26 -14.72 22.60
N LEU A 192 12.69 -13.63 22.07
CA LEU A 192 13.29 -12.90 20.94
C LEU A 192 14.27 -11.80 21.37
N ASN A 193 14.11 -11.22 22.56
CA ASN A 193 14.97 -10.15 23.01
C ASN A 193 16.43 -10.65 23.17
N GLY A 194 17.35 -10.01 22.45
CA GLY A 194 18.75 -10.44 22.39
C GLY A 194 19.02 -11.69 21.54
N ALA A 195 18.01 -12.24 20.84
CA ALA A 195 18.13 -13.43 20.00
C ALA A 195 17.55 -13.25 18.58
N LEU A 196 17.30 -12.01 18.14
CA LEU A 196 16.70 -11.71 16.83
C LEU A 196 17.51 -12.28 15.65
N ASN A 197 18.84 -12.30 15.76
CA ASN A 197 19.74 -12.82 14.73
C ASN A 197 19.89 -14.35 14.78
N GLU A 198 19.34 -14.99 15.80
CA GLU A 198 19.40 -16.44 15.99
C GLU A 198 18.22 -17.15 15.34
N VAL A 199 17.18 -16.42 14.96
CA VAL A 199 15.95 -17.01 14.43
C VAL A 199 15.80 -16.77 12.93
N GLN A 200 15.47 -17.84 12.20
CA GLN A 200 15.22 -17.77 10.76
C GLN A 200 13.97 -18.57 10.39
N LEU A 201 13.27 -18.09 9.36
CA LEU A 201 12.17 -18.82 8.73
C LEU A 201 12.76 -19.86 7.78
N HIS A 202 12.27 -21.10 7.87
CA HIS A 202 12.70 -22.22 7.03
C HIS A 202 11.48 -22.97 6.49
N GLY A 203 11.53 -23.38 5.21
CA GLY A 203 10.48 -24.22 4.61
C GLY A 203 10.75 -25.70 4.86
N ASP A 204 9.78 -26.43 5.38
CA ASP A 204 9.96 -27.84 5.83
C ASP A 204 10.12 -28.86 4.69
N GLY A 205 10.00 -28.47 3.41
CA GLY A 205 10.19 -29.33 2.23
C GLY A 205 9.24 -30.52 2.06
N LYS A 206 8.63 -31.02 3.14
CA LYS A 206 7.68 -32.14 3.20
C LYS A 206 6.23 -31.68 3.26
N GLU A 207 5.96 -30.57 3.95
CA GLU A 207 4.61 -30.03 4.14
C GLU A 207 4.41 -28.61 3.58
N ASN A 208 5.44 -28.02 2.94
CA ASN A 208 5.46 -26.60 2.54
C ASN A 208 5.15 -25.61 3.68
N GLU A 209 5.20 -26.06 4.94
CA GLU A 209 5.03 -25.21 6.12
C GLU A 209 6.29 -24.37 6.36
N ILE A 210 6.09 -23.11 6.74
CA ILE A 210 7.16 -22.23 7.21
C ILE A 210 7.29 -22.39 8.72
N LYS A 211 8.46 -22.87 9.14
CA LYS A 211 8.83 -23.08 10.53
C LYS A 211 9.87 -22.05 10.97
N LEU A 212 9.92 -21.81 12.28
CA LEU A 212 10.99 -21.04 12.91
C LEU A 212 12.09 -21.99 13.36
N LYS A 213 13.34 -21.67 13.02
CA LYS A 213 14.51 -22.39 13.51
C LYS A 213 15.43 -21.45 14.27
N ASN A 214 15.91 -21.89 15.43
CA ASN A 214 17.07 -21.27 16.06
C ASN A 214 18.34 -21.82 15.38
N VAL A 215 19.08 -20.97 14.68
CA VAL A 215 20.25 -21.38 13.90
C VAL A 215 21.51 -21.56 14.74
N ILE A 216 21.54 -21.03 15.97
CA ILE A 216 22.68 -21.17 16.90
C ILE A 216 22.60 -22.50 17.65
N THR A 217 21.41 -22.84 18.17
CA THR A 217 21.20 -24.09 18.93
C THR A 217 20.67 -25.22 18.04
N HIS A 218 20.35 -24.93 16.78
CA HIS A 218 19.79 -25.86 15.80
C HIS A 218 18.44 -26.47 16.21
N THR A 219 17.68 -25.80 17.08
CA THR A 219 16.36 -26.24 17.55
C THR A 219 15.21 -25.69 16.70
N GLU A 220 14.05 -26.34 16.80
CA GLU A 220 12.76 -25.83 16.30
C GLU A 220 11.86 -25.53 17.52
N PRO A 221 11.86 -24.29 18.02
CA PRO A 221 11.07 -23.91 19.18
C PRO A 221 9.57 -24.15 18.96
N LEU A 222 8.84 -24.43 20.04
CA LEU A 222 7.41 -24.75 20.01
C LEU A 222 6.53 -23.58 20.46
N ILE A 223 7.10 -22.60 21.14
CA ILE A 223 6.45 -21.36 21.56
C ILE A 223 7.44 -20.22 21.38
N ILE A 224 7.01 -19.13 20.76
CA ILE A 224 7.80 -17.91 20.54
C ILE A 224 7.23 -16.77 21.37
N HIS A 225 8.12 -15.99 21.98
CA HIS A 225 7.79 -14.84 22.81
C HIS A 225 8.55 -13.60 22.34
N GLY A 226 7.80 -12.59 21.91
CA GLY A 226 8.28 -11.29 21.42
C GLY A 226 8.61 -10.31 22.53
N ASN A 227 9.26 -10.79 23.59
CA ASN A 227 9.51 -10.03 24.81
C ASN A 227 10.29 -8.73 24.58
N GLY A 228 10.03 -7.76 25.45
CA GLY A 228 10.68 -6.45 25.42
C GLY A 228 10.47 -5.72 24.09
N PRO A 229 11.53 -5.20 23.44
CA PRO A 229 11.43 -4.42 22.20
C PRO A 229 11.19 -5.29 20.94
N SER A 230 10.98 -6.60 21.08
CA SER A 230 10.97 -7.55 19.96
C SER A 230 9.59 -7.71 19.29
N LYS A 231 8.58 -6.96 19.72
CA LYS A 231 7.20 -7.07 19.22
C LYS A 231 7.08 -6.91 17.71
N ILE A 232 7.79 -5.95 17.12
CA ILE A 232 7.77 -5.72 15.66
C ILE A 232 8.34 -6.93 14.91
N ARG A 233 9.42 -7.54 15.43
CA ARG A 233 9.96 -8.76 14.83
C ARG A 233 8.99 -9.93 14.96
N LEU A 234 8.31 -10.06 16.10
CA LEU A 234 7.26 -11.07 16.26
C LEU A 234 6.08 -10.83 15.29
N ASN A 235 5.70 -9.58 15.04
CA ASN A 235 4.67 -9.23 14.04
C ASN A 235 5.07 -9.72 12.64
N HIS A 236 6.32 -9.47 12.24
CA HIS A 236 6.86 -9.93 10.97
C HIS A 236 6.87 -11.46 10.88
N LEU A 237 7.44 -12.16 11.86
CA LEU A 237 7.49 -13.63 11.87
C LEU A 237 6.07 -14.24 11.91
N GLY A 238 5.16 -13.60 12.66
CA GLY A 238 3.76 -13.97 12.82
C GLY A 238 2.94 -13.94 11.52
N ASN A 239 3.42 -13.26 10.48
CA ASN A 239 2.81 -13.32 9.15
C ASN A 239 2.99 -14.68 8.46
N TYR A 240 3.95 -15.49 8.92
CA TYR A 240 4.34 -16.75 8.27
C TYR A 240 4.12 -17.98 9.15
N ILE A 241 4.58 -17.90 10.40
CA ILE A 241 4.58 -19.03 11.34
C ILE A 241 3.16 -19.37 11.81
N SER A 242 3.02 -20.51 12.49
CA SER A 242 1.71 -21.06 12.89
C SER A 242 0.76 -21.22 11.70
N LYS A 243 1.31 -21.55 10.52
CA LYS A 243 0.58 -21.76 9.26
C LYS A 243 -0.21 -20.53 8.79
N ALA A 244 0.23 -19.33 9.18
CA ALA A 244 -0.40 -18.07 8.78
C ALA A 244 -0.35 -17.86 7.26
N TRP A 245 0.80 -18.17 6.65
CA TRP A 245 1.04 -18.11 5.22
C TRP A 245 1.93 -19.27 4.78
N THR A 246 1.55 -19.96 3.70
CA THR A 246 2.39 -21.01 3.07
C THR A 246 2.42 -20.85 1.55
N PRO A 247 3.49 -21.30 0.86
CA PRO A 247 3.59 -21.18 -0.59
C PRO A 247 2.47 -21.89 -1.37
N ASP A 248 1.91 -22.98 -0.83
CA ASP A 248 0.88 -23.80 -1.48
C ASP A 248 -0.55 -23.32 -1.21
N ARG A 249 -0.84 -22.84 0.01
CA ARG A 249 -2.21 -22.45 0.44
C ARG A 249 -2.39 -20.94 0.51
N SER A 250 -1.35 -20.16 0.19
CA SER A 250 -1.32 -18.71 0.38
C SER A 250 -1.65 -18.35 1.85
N CYS A 251 -2.26 -17.19 2.07
CA CYS A 251 -2.59 -16.67 3.38
C CYS A 251 -3.83 -17.35 3.99
N LYS A 252 -3.65 -18.28 4.93
CA LYS A 252 -4.75 -18.90 5.68
C LYS A 252 -5.42 -17.91 6.62
N HIS A 253 -4.64 -17.03 7.24
CA HIS A 253 -5.16 -16.05 8.20
C HIS A 253 -5.97 -14.91 7.57
N CYS A 254 -5.90 -14.77 6.24
CA CYS A 254 -6.64 -13.76 5.49
C CYS A 254 -8.16 -13.99 5.53
N THR A 255 -8.60 -15.23 5.75
CA THR A 255 -10.03 -15.57 5.85
C THR A 255 -10.54 -15.55 7.29
N TYR A 256 -9.66 -15.31 8.26
CA TYR A 256 -10.02 -15.32 9.66
C TYR A 256 -10.83 -14.08 10.04
N GLY A 257 -12.01 -14.31 10.61
CA GLY A 257 -12.89 -13.25 11.13
C GLY A 257 -13.52 -12.38 10.05
N LEU A 258 -13.55 -12.82 8.78
CA LEU A 258 -14.19 -12.06 7.71
C LEU A 258 -15.66 -11.81 8.04
N ILE A 259 -16.12 -10.59 7.75
CA ILE A 259 -17.53 -10.26 7.74
C ILE A 259 -18.04 -10.27 6.30
N ASN A 260 -19.30 -10.62 6.10
CA ASN A 260 -19.91 -10.67 4.78
C ASN A 260 -20.87 -9.50 4.64
N LEU A 261 -20.56 -8.55 3.74
CA LEU A 261 -21.45 -7.43 3.43
C LEU A 261 -22.37 -7.72 2.24
N THR A 262 -22.37 -8.96 1.74
CA THR A 262 -23.23 -9.39 0.63
C THR A 262 -24.63 -9.70 1.16
N ASN A 263 -25.66 -9.17 0.50
CA ASN A 263 -27.07 -9.32 0.87
C ASN A 263 -27.46 -8.73 2.24
N ILE A 264 -26.70 -7.76 2.75
CA ILE A 264 -27.13 -6.93 3.88
C ILE A 264 -27.98 -5.78 3.33
N ASP A 265 -29.07 -5.47 4.00
CA ASP A 265 -29.92 -4.33 3.66
C ASP A 265 -29.15 -3.02 3.82
N THR A 266 -29.36 -2.04 2.94
CA THR A 266 -28.54 -0.82 2.93
C THR A 266 -28.61 -0.06 4.25
N ALA A 267 -29.74 -0.15 4.96
CA ALA A 267 -29.93 0.44 6.28
C ALA A 267 -28.99 -0.15 7.36
N ASP A 268 -28.57 -1.40 7.21
CA ASP A 268 -27.76 -2.15 8.15
C ASP A 268 -26.26 -2.17 7.80
N ILE A 269 -25.90 -1.72 6.59
CA ILE A 269 -24.50 -1.56 6.17
C ILE A 269 -23.85 -0.44 7.01
N PRO A 270 -22.65 -0.62 7.58
CA PRO A 270 -22.04 0.37 8.45
C PRO A 270 -21.85 1.73 7.77
N THR A 271 -21.97 2.82 8.52
CA THR A 271 -21.63 4.15 7.98
C THR A 271 -20.11 4.29 7.88
N VAL A 272 -19.64 4.97 6.84
CA VAL A 272 -18.21 5.23 6.60
C VAL A 272 -17.99 6.71 6.45
N LEU A 273 -16.94 7.25 7.09
CA LEU A 273 -16.41 8.56 6.73
C LEU A 273 -15.19 8.35 5.83
N VAL A 274 -15.28 8.81 4.59
CA VAL A 274 -14.16 8.87 3.65
C VAL A 274 -13.52 10.25 3.76
N ALA A 275 -12.27 10.30 4.20
CA ALA A 275 -11.49 11.52 4.35
C ALA A 275 -10.44 11.62 3.24
N LEU A 276 -10.59 12.60 2.36
CA LEU A 276 -9.68 12.90 1.25
C LEU A 276 -8.72 14.04 1.64
N PHE A 277 -7.41 13.80 1.53
CA PHE A 277 -6.36 14.77 1.86
C PHE A 277 -5.57 15.19 0.63
N ILE A 278 -5.59 16.49 0.31
CA ILE A 278 -4.88 17.09 -0.82
C ILE A 278 -3.80 18.03 -0.30
N GLU A 279 -2.62 17.47 0.00
CA GLU A 279 -1.51 18.19 0.63
C GLU A 279 -0.45 18.68 -0.38
N GLN A 280 -0.49 18.18 -1.60
CA GLN A 280 0.39 18.60 -2.70
C GLN A 280 -0.34 18.52 -4.04
N ALA A 281 0.12 19.32 -5.00
CA ALA A 281 -0.45 19.30 -6.34
C ALA A 281 -0.22 17.92 -6.98
N THR A 282 -1.30 17.30 -7.43
CA THR A 282 -1.32 15.90 -7.83
C THR A 282 -1.89 15.75 -9.24
N PRO A 283 -1.20 15.02 -10.14
CA PRO A 283 -1.68 14.80 -11.50
C PRO A 283 -2.92 13.90 -11.52
N PHE A 284 -3.74 14.02 -12.57
CA PHE A 284 -4.91 13.17 -12.81
C PHE A 284 -5.94 13.15 -11.66
N PHE A 285 -6.06 14.28 -10.96
CA PHE A 285 -6.94 14.42 -9.80
C PHE A 285 -8.44 14.31 -10.14
N GLU A 286 -8.84 14.68 -11.37
CA GLU A 286 -10.22 14.49 -11.87
C GLU A 286 -10.61 12.99 -11.81
N GLU A 287 -9.75 12.11 -12.32
CA GLU A 287 -9.96 10.66 -12.35
C GLU A 287 -9.93 10.08 -10.94
N GLN A 288 -9.07 10.59 -10.07
CA GLN A 288 -9.05 10.19 -8.68
C GLN A 288 -10.40 10.44 -8.00
N LEU A 289 -10.92 11.65 -8.10
CA LEU A 289 -12.21 12.03 -7.53
C LEU A 289 -13.34 11.14 -8.08
N LEU A 290 -13.31 10.85 -9.38
CA LEU A 290 -14.24 9.91 -10.00
C LEU A 290 -14.08 8.48 -9.45
N LYS A 291 -12.86 7.98 -9.24
CA LYS A 291 -12.61 6.66 -8.63
C LYS A 291 -13.16 6.58 -7.20
N ILE A 292 -13.02 7.64 -6.40
CA ILE A 292 -13.63 7.74 -5.06
C ILE A 292 -15.16 7.71 -5.13
N HIS A 293 -15.74 8.45 -6.07
CA HIS A 293 -17.17 8.41 -6.32
C HIS A 293 -17.65 7.04 -6.84
N ASN A 294 -16.86 6.35 -7.65
CA ASN A 294 -17.23 5.06 -8.20
C ASN A 294 -16.98 3.88 -7.25
N LEU A 295 -16.44 4.11 -6.04
CA LEU A 295 -16.36 3.08 -5.01
C LEU A 295 -17.75 2.46 -4.78
N HIS A 296 -17.83 1.15 -4.94
CA HIS A 296 -19.04 0.34 -4.85
C HIS A 296 -19.45 0.15 -3.38
N TYR A 297 -19.92 1.24 -2.81
CA TYR A 297 -20.43 1.36 -1.44
C TYR A 297 -21.57 2.39 -1.43
N PRO A 298 -22.66 2.18 -0.67
CA PRO A 298 -23.81 3.08 -0.69
C PRO A 298 -23.41 4.52 -0.29
N LYS A 299 -23.67 5.48 -1.17
CA LYS A 299 -23.32 6.89 -0.92
C LYS A 299 -24.17 7.49 0.20
N GLU A 300 -25.41 7.04 0.33
CA GLU A 300 -26.30 7.32 1.48
C GLU A 300 -25.81 6.76 2.83
N ARG A 301 -24.77 5.91 2.83
CA ARG A 301 -24.05 5.43 4.03
C ARG A 301 -22.64 6.00 4.16
N THR A 302 -22.28 6.97 3.31
CA THR A 302 -20.94 7.52 3.21
C THR A 302 -20.94 9.02 3.51
N HIS A 303 -20.17 9.44 4.51
CA HIS A 303 -19.80 10.83 4.73
C HIS A 303 -18.51 11.16 3.97
N LEU A 304 -18.43 12.34 3.37
CA LEU A 304 -17.19 12.88 2.83
C LEU A 304 -16.61 13.95 3.75
N PHE A 305 -15.32 13.85 3.99
CA PHE A 305 -14.48 14.90 4.54
C PHE A 305 -13.39 15.19 3.52
N ILE A 306 -13.23 16.45 3.10
CA ILE A 306 -12.25 16.86 2.10
C ILE A 306 -11.39 17.94 2.72
N HIS A 307 -10.09 17.71 2.83
CA HIS A 307 -9.12 18.72 3.21
C HIS A 307 -8.26 19.05 2.01
N ASN A 308 -8.33 20.29 1.55
CA ASN A 308 -7.52 20.79 0.46
C ASN A 308 -6.56 21.88 0.94
N ASN A 309 -5.27 21.62 0.84
CA ASN A 309 -4.21 22.60 1.09
C ASN A 309 -3.63 23.18 -0.21
N VAL A 310 -4.15 22.77 -1.38
CA VAL A 310 -3.61 23.11 -2.70
C VAL A 310 -4.59 23.97 -3.48
N LYS A 311 -4.26 25.26 -3.60
CA LYS A 311 -5.07 26.25 -4.33
C LYS A 311 -5.38 25.83 -5.77
N PHE A 312 -4.45 25.17 -6.45
CA PHE A 312 -4.62 24.68 -7.81
C PHE A 312 -5.79 23.68 -7.96
N HIS A 313 -6.07 22.87 -6.93
CA HIS A 313 -7.16 21.87 -6.99
C HIS A 313 -8.52 22.40 -6.52
N LYS A 314 -8.64 23.70 -6.20
CA LYS A 314 -9.89 24.29 -5.69
C LYS A 314 -11.07 24.10 -6.65
N ASP A 315 -10.87 24.38 -7.94
CA ASP A 315 -11.94 24.27 -8.92
C ASP A 315 -12.34 22.80 -9.18
N HIS A 316 -11.38 21.88 -9.21
CA HIS A 316 -11.64 20.45 -9.32
C HIS A 316 -12.54 19.92 -8.19
N ILE A 317 -12.26 20.33 -6.94
CA ILE A 317 -13.05 19.93 -5.77
C ILE A 317 -14.44 20.57 -5.83
N LYS A 318 -14.51 21.86 -6.17
CA LYS A 318 -15.78 22.56 -6.29
C LYS A 318 -16.70 21.88 -7.31
N GLU A 319 -16.20 21.59 -8.51
CA GLU A 319 -16.96 20.90 -9.56
C GLU A 319 -17.41 19.51 -9.10
N PHE A 320 -16.54 18.77 -8.41
CA PHE A 320 -16.88 17.46 -7.85
C PHE A 320 -17.98 17.53 -6.80
N VAL A 321 -17.87 18.45 -5.83
CA VAL A 321 -18.85 18.61 -4.75
C VAL A 321 -20.19 19.12 -5.29
N GLU A 322 -20.18 20.05 -6.25
CA GLU A 322 -21.40 20.53 -6.91
C GLU A 322 -22.13 19.42 -7.66
N LYS A 323 -21.38 18.52 -8.32
CA LYS A 323 -21.93 17.43 -9.11
C LYS A 323 -22.39 16.23 -8.29
N TYR A 324 -21.58 15.79 -7.32
CA TYR A 324 -21.76 14.51 -6.62
C TYR A 324 -22.04 14.66 -5.12
N GLY A 325 -21.82 15.84 -4.53
CA GLY A 325 -21.89 16.03 -3.08
C GLY A 325 -23.25 15.68 -2.46
N LYS A 326 -24.34 15.77 -3.25
CA LYS A 326 -25.71 15.43 -2.82
C LYS A 326 -25.97 13.93 -2.72
N ASP A 327 -25.13 13.10 -3.34
CA ASP A 327 -25.27 11.65 -3.29
C ASP A 327 -24.80 11.10 -1.92
N TYR A 328 -23.92 11.85 -1.25
CA TYR A 328 -23.32 11.48 0.02
C TYR A 328 -24.19 11.91 1.21
N LEU A 329 -24.10 11.14 2.30
CA LEU A 329 -24.85 11.41 3.53
C LEU A 329 -24.51 12.78 4.15
N SER A 330 -23.26 13.23 4.02
CA SER A 330 -22.86 14.62 4.23
C SER A 330 -21.50 14.92 3.63
N VAL A 331 -21.22 16.18 3.31
CA VAL A 331 -19.91 16.66 2.90
C VAL A 331 -19.40 17.73 3.87
N LYS A 332 -18.16 17.60 4.33
CA LYS A 332 -17.42 18.66 5.04
C LYS A 332 -16.16 18.95 4.25
N GLU A 333 -16.00 20.21 3.85
CA GLU A 333 -14.82 20.70 3.12
C GLU A 333 -14.02 21.65 4.02
N ILE A 334 -12.70 21.53 3.98
CA ILE A 334 -11.74 22.48 4.50
C ILE A 334 -10.89 22.93 3.32
N THR A 335 -10.81 24.24 3.13
CA THR A 335 -10.25 24.89 1.96
C THR A 335 -8.83 25.40 2.24
N PRO A 336 -8.05 25.73 1.19
CA PRO A 336 -6.71 26.29 1.37
C PRO A 336 -6.72 27.65 2.09
N GLU A 337 -7.86 28.34 2.14
CA GLU A 337 -8.02 29.61 2.84
C GLU A 337 -8.16 29.46 4.37
N ASP A 338 -8.46 28.25 4.86
CA ASP A 338 -8.59 27.97 6.30
C ASP A 338 -7.22 27.82 6.99
N GLU A 339 -6.13 27.68 6.23
CA GLU A 339 -4.75 27.56 6.71
C GLU A 339 -4.54 26.47 7.79
N ILE A 340 -5.30 25.36 7.68
CA ILE A 340 -5.17 24.21 8.56
C ILE A 340 -4.03 23.31 8.08
N SER A 341 -3.11 22.97 8.97
CA SER A 341 -2.02 22.03 8.67
C SER A 341 -2.53 20.60 8.51
N GLU A 342 -1.87 19.80 7.68
CA GLU A 342 -2.19 18.38 7.42
C GLU A 342 -2.52 17.58 8.69
N TRP A 343 -1.62 17.55 9.67
CA TRP A 343 -1.81 16.75 10.90
C TRP A 343 -3.07 17.19 11.68
N ALA A 344 -3.35 18.49 11.71
CA ALA A 344 -4.54 19.04 12.37
C ALA A 344 -5.82 18.65 11.60
N ALA A 345 -5.78 18.69 10.26
CA ALA A 345 -6.90 18.26 9.43
C ALA A 345 -7.17 16.75 9.57
N ARG A 346 -6.12 15.93 9.66
CA ARG A 346 -6.22 14.49 9.91
C ARG A 346 -6.75 14.18 11.31
N ASP A 347 -6.38 14.93 12.34
CA ASP A 347 -7.00 14.79 13.67
C ASP A 347 -8.49 15.21 13.65
N LEU A 348 -8.82 16.33 12.99
CA LEU A 348 -10.20 16.81 12.84
C LEU A 348 -11.10 15.84 12.08
N SER A 349 -10.57 15.08 11.11
CA SER A 349 -11.35 14.08 10.37
C SER A 349 -11.70 12.87 11.25
N LEU A 350 -10.80 12.48 12.18
CA LEU A 350 -11.06 11.43 13.16
C LEU A 350 -12.13 11.86 14.17
N ASP A 351 -12.04 13.08 14.67
CA ASP A 351 -13.08 13.67 15.53
C ASP A 351 -14.42 13.78 14.81
N GLN A 352 -14.40 14.10 13.51
CA GLN A 352 -15.63 14.13 12.73
C GLN A 352 -16.25 12.75 12.55
N CYS A 353 -15.44 11.71 12.43
CA CYS A 353 -15.93 10.34 12.39
C CYS A 353 -16.64 9.97 13.70
N LEU A 354 -16.06 10.35 14.85
CA LEU A 354 -16.68 10.19 16.16
C LEU A 354 -17.99 10.95 16.28
N LEU A 355 -18.03 12.21 15.85
CA LEU A 355 -19.25 13.03 15.89
C LEU A 355 -20.38 12.46 15.02
N LYS A 356 -20.02 11.81 13.90
CA LYS A 356 -20.97 11.17 12.99
C LYS A 356 -21.31 9.72 13.37
N GLU A 357 -20.77 9.23 14.48
CA GLU A 357 -20.92 7.84 14.92
C GLU A 357 -20.59 6.81 13.80
N CYS A 358 -19.56 7.11 13.01
CA CYS A 358 -19.15 6.28 11.89
C CYS A 358 -18.81 4.84 12.35
N GLY A 359 -19.18 3.84 11.54
CA GLY A 359 -18.71 2.47 11.72
C GLY A 359 -17.24 2.31 11.33
N TYR A 360 -16.81 3.00 10.26
CA TYR A 360 -15.43 3.00 9.79
C TYR A 360 -14.97 4.39 9.33
N TYR A 361 -13.66 4.63 9.45
CA TYR A 361 -12.96 5.78 8.91
C TYR A 361 -12.04 5.32 7.78
N PHE A 362 -12.15 5.91 6.59
CA PHE A 362 -11.30 5.60 5.44
C PHE A 362 -10.52 6.84 5.02
N SER A 363 -9.22 6.85 5.32
CA SER A 363 -8.30 7.91 4.91
C SER A 363 -7.81 7.64 3.49
N VAL A 364 -7.78 8.65 2.63
CA VAL A 364 -7.23 8.57 1.28
C VAL A 364 -6.52 9.87 0.93
N ASP A 365 -5.29 9.79 0.44
CA ASP A 365 -4.51 10.93 -0.02
C ASP A 365 -4.68 11.15 -1.53
N ALA A 366 -4.46 12.38 -2.00
CA ALA A 366 -4.64 12.76 -3.41
C ALA A 366 -3.84 11.89 -4.41
N THR A 367 -2.74 11.29 -3.99
CA THR A 367 -1.90 10.45 -4.87
C THR A 367 -2.44 9.05 -5.10
N VAL A 368 -3.56 8.67 -4.47
CA VAL A 368 -4.08 7.30 -4.49
C VAL A 368 -5.13 7.11 -5.58
N HIS A 369 -4.85 6.24 -6.55
CA HIS A 369 -5.81 5.83 -7.56
C HIS A 369 -6.35 4.44 -7.22
N LEU A 370 -7.61 4.38 -6.75
CA LEU A 370 -8.30 3.13 -6.40
C LEU A 370 -8.96 2.52 -7.64
N ASP A 371 -8.19 1.79 -8.44
CA ASP A 371 -8.66 1.17 -9.69
C ASP A 371 -9.72 0.08 -9.44
N ASN A 372 -9.69 -0.56 -8.27
CA ASN A 372 -10.70 -1.53 -7.88
C ASN A 372 -11.88 -0.82 -7.17
N PRO A 373 -13.08 -0.75 -7.78
CA PRO A 373 -14.21 -0.05 -7.18
C PRO A 373 -14.71 -0.73 -5.90
N TYR A 374 -14.36 -2.00 -5.66
CA TYR A 374 -14.77 -2.73 -4.45
C TYR A 374 -13.82 -2.53 -3.27
N THR A 375 -12.77 -1.71 -3.39
CA THR A 375 -11.72 -1.54 -2.36
C THR A 375 -12.28 -1.33 -0.96
N LEU A 376 -13.16 -0.33 -0.78
CA LEU A 376 -13.73 -0.02 0.54
C LEU A 376 -14.49 -1.21 1.14
N LYS A 377 -15.34 -1.87 0.34
CA LYS A 377 -16.09 -3.06 0.77
C LYS A 377 -15.12 -4.17 1.20
N LEU A 378 -14.13 -4.47 0.39
CA LEU A 378 -13.16 -5.55 0.63
C LEU A 378 -12.32 -5.31 1.89
N LEU A 379 -11.94 -4.06 2.17
CA LEU A 379 -11.21 -3.70 3.39
C LEU A 379 -12.11 -3.83 4.64
N ILE A 380 -13.38 -3.45 4.56
CA ILE A 380 -14.34 -3.64 5.66
C ILE A 380 -14.56 -5.13 5.92
N GLU A 381 -14.78 -5.93 4.87
CA GLU A 381 -14.95 -7.38 4.96
C GLU A 381 -13.75 -8.09 5.58
N GLN A 382 -12.54 -7.50 5.44
CA GLN A 382 -11.33 -8.01 6.07
C GLN A 382 -11.38 -7.97 7.60
N ASN A 383 -12.26 -7.14 8.20
CA ASN A 383 -12.52 -7.03 9.63
C ASN A 383 -11.24 -6.95 10.47
N ARG A 384 -10.51 -5.85 10.29
CA ARG A 384 -9.30 -5.53 11.04
C ARG A 384 -9.45 -4.17 11.71
N THR A 385 -8.71 -3.99 12.80
CA THR A 385 -8.66 -2.72 13.53
C THR A 385 -8.15 -1.60 12.63
N VAL A 386 -7.04 -1.84 11.90
CA VAL A 386 -6.50 -0.95 10.86
C VAL A 386 -6.03 -1.79 9.67
N VAL A 387 -6.44 -1.44 8.45
CA VAL A 387 -6.01 -2.13 7.22
C VAL A 387 -5.89 -1.20 6.02
N ALA A 388 -4.78 -1.31 5.28
CA ALA A 388 -4.50 -0.61 4.05
C ALA A 388 -4.60 -1.55 2.83
N PRO A 389 -5.10 -1.07 1.68
CA PRO A 389 -4.83 -1.73 0.41
C PRO A 389 -3.36 -1.49 0.02
N LEU A 390 -2.67 -2.50 -0.53
CA LEU A 390 -1.35 -2.28 -1.11
C LEU A 390 -1.50 -1.43 -2.37
N LEU A 391 -0.80 -0.31 -2.39
CA LEU A 391 -0.70 0.60 -3.53
C LEU A 391 0.78 0.82 -3.85
N VAL A 392 1.14 0.68 -5.12
CA VAL A 392 2.53 0.75 -5.59
C VAL A 392 2.61 1.81 -6.69
N ARG A 393 3.70 2.58 -6.73
CA ARG A 393 4.03 3.42 -7.89
C ARG A 393 4.40 2.52 -9.06
N ASN A 394 3.69 2.63 -10.17
CA ASN A 394 3.88 1.73 -11.31
C ASN A 394 5.35 1.71 -11.79
N GLY A 395 5.88 0.51 -12.06
CA GLY A 395 7.26 0.30 -12.49
C GLY A 395 8.35 0.63 -11.45
N LYS A 396 7.98 0.91 -10.19
CA LYS A 396 8.89 1.21 -9.08
C LYS A 396 8.66 0.28 -7.89
N ALA A 397 9.57 0.31 -6.91
CA ALA A 397 9.44 -0.41 -5.65
C ALA A 397 8.75 0.41 -4.54
N TRP A 398 8.45 1.69 -4.79
CA TRP A 398 7.82 2.58 -3.81
C TRP A 398 6.35 2.22 -3.62
N SER A 399 5.94 1.99 -2.38
CA SER A 399 4.59 1.63 -1.99
C SER A 399 4.15 2.35 -0.72
N ASN A 400 2.87 2.19 -0.35
CA ASN A 400 2.26 2.82 0.82
C ASN A 400 2.44 2.05 2.14
N PHE A 401 3.49 1.24 2.27
CA PHE A 401 3.81 0.54 3.52
C PHE A 401 5.32 0.36 3.70
N TRP A 402 5.78 0.18 4.94
CA TRP A 402 7.14 -0.26 5.23
C TRP A 402 7.10 -1.61 5.95
N GLY A 403 7.94 -2.56 5.52
CA GLY A 403 8.00 -3.88 6.16
C GLY A 403 8.88 -3.93 7.42
N ALA A 404 9.79 -2.97 7.60
CA ALA A 404 10.66 -2.86 8.76
C ALA A 404 10.94 -1.40 9.13
N LEU A 405 11.49 -1.18 10.33
CA LEU A 405 11.92 0.12 10.82
C LEU A 405 13.39 0.08 11.26
N THR A 406 14.07 1.22 11.19
CA THR A 406 15.30 1.44 11.97
C THR A 406 14.96 1.57 13.46
N THR A 407 15.98 1.58 14.33
CA THR A 407 15.81 1.81 15.77
C THR A 407 15.14 3.15 16.09
N ASP A 408 15.35 4.14 15.22
CA ASP A 408 14.79 5.50 15.36
C ASP A 408 13.39 5.62 14.72
N GLY A 409 12.80 4.52 14.25
CA GLY A 409 11.45 4.48 13.72
C GLY A 409 11.30 4.92 12.25
N PHE A 410 12.40 5.07 11.52
CA PHE A 410 12.40 5.43 10.09
C PHE A 410 12.40 4.20 9.19
N TYR A 411 12.26 4.41 7.88
CA TYR A 411 12.22 3.36 6.86
C TYR A 411 13.40 2.39 6.98
N SER A 412 13.08 1.10 7.01
CA SER A 412 14.00 0.02 6.71
C SER A 412 13.32 -1.00 5.80
N ARG A 413 14.08 -1.63 4.91
CA ARG A 413 13.54 -2.65 4.02
C ARG A 413 13.51 -4.00 4.74
N SER A 414 12.34 -4.63 4.80
CA SER A 414 12.24 -6.04 5.23
C SER A 414 12.71 -7.00 4.14
N ASP A 415 13.07 -8.22 4.55
CA ASP A 415 13.49 -9.31 3.68
C ASP A 415 12.43 -9.74 2.66
N ASP A 416 11.16 -9.58 2.98
CA ASP A 416 10.00 -9.94 2.16
C ASP A 416 9.35 -8.76 1.41
N TYR A 417 9.85 -7.54 1.56
CA TYR A 417 9.23 -6.33 1.00
C TYR A 417 9.01 -6.43 -0.51
N MET A 418 10.03 -6.85 -1.25
CA MET A 418 9.95 -6.96 -2.71
C MET A 418 8.99 -8.06 -3.16
N ASP A 419 8.89 -9.15 -2.40
CA ASP A 419 7.95 -10.23 -2.70
C ASP A 419 6.50 -9.79 -2.53
N ILE A 420 6.23 -8.94 -1.54
CA ILE A 420 4.90 -8.36 -1.30
C ILE A 420 4.57 -7.34 -2.40
N VAL A 421 5.50 -6.41 -2.69
CA VAL A 421 5.31 -5.36 -3.71
C VAL A 421 5.09 -5.94 -5.11
N TYR A 422 5.86 -6.96 -5.49
CA TYR A 422 5.71 -7.61 -6.79
C TYR A 422 4.64 -8.70 -6.82
N ASN A 423 3.86 -8.85 -5.75
CA ASN A 423 2.81 -9.86 -5.62
C ASN A 423 3.31 -11.32 -5.78
N ASN A 424 4.61 -11.58 -5.58
CA ASN A 424 5.16 -12.94 -5.47
C ASN A 424 4.58 -13.65 -4.24
N LYS A 425 4.30 -12.88 -3.17
CA LYS A 425 3.59 -13.32 -1.98
C LYS A 425 2.35 -12.46 -1.79
N ARG A 426 1.17 -13.05 -1.99
CA ARG A 426 -0.12 -12.38 -1.72
C ARG A 426 -0.69 -12.80 -0.36
N GLY A 427 -1.22 -11.84 0.37
CA GLY A 427 -1.72 -12.04 1.73
C GLY A 427 -2.16 -10.75 2.43
N LEU A 428 -2.27 -10.85 3.74
CA LEU A 428 -2.58 -9.78 4.67
C LEU A 428 -1.45 -9.73 5.68
N TRP A 429 -0.70 -8.63 5.66
CA TRP A 429 0.60 -8.54 6.32
C TRP A 429 0.52 -7.55 7.46
N ASN A 430 0.84 -7.99 8.68
CA ASN A 430 1.04 -7.08 9.80
C ASN A 430 2.39 -6.37 9.61
N VAL A 431 2.33 -5.05 9.42
CA VAL A 431 3.46 -4.20 9.04
C VAL A 431 3.59 -3.02 10.02
N PRO A 432 4.81 -2.51 10.24
CA PRO A 432 5.02 -1.42 11.20
C PRO A 432 4.56 -0.04 10.70
N PHE A 433 4.32 0.15 9.40
CA PHE A 433 3.96 1.44 8.83
C PHE A 433 3.05 1.26 7.61
N ILE A 434 2.03 2.11 7.51
CA ILE A 434 1.13 2.26 6.36
C ILE A 434 0.90 3.76 6.12
N SER A 435 0.61 4.15 4.88
CA SER A 435 0.32 5.53 4.50
C SER A 435 -0.71 5.60 3.38
N SER A 436 -1.05 6.82 2.96
CA SER A 436 -1.77 7.15 1.72
C SER A 436 -3.22 6.66 1.62
N ALA A 437 -3.52 5.39 1.89
CA ALA A 437 -4.89 4.89 2.01
C ALA A 437 -4.99 3.81 3.09
N TYR A 438 -5.93 3.98 4.01
CA TYR A 438 -6.16 3.00 5.08
C TYR A 438 -7.53 3.15 5.72
N LEU A 439 -8.09 2.01 6.12
CA LEU A 439 -9.36 1.89 6.83
C LEU A 439 -9.09 1.64 8.32
N ILE A 440 -9.80 2.36 9.17
CA ILE A 440 -9.80 2.21 10.62
C ILE A 440 -11.20 1.81 11.07
N ASN A 441 -11.28 0.79 11.93
CA ASN A 441 -12.52 0.44 12.61
C ASN A 441 -12.90 1.52 13.63
N GLY A 442 -14.12 2.05 13.56
CA GLY A 442 -14.59 3.15 14.42
C GLY A 442 -14.55 2.83 15.92
N THR A 443 -14.53 1.54 16.30
CA THR A 443 -14.34 1.14 17.71
C THR A 443 -12.97 1.56 18.27
N LEU A 444 -11.93 1.63 17.44
CA LEU A 444 -10.61 2.11 17.85
C LEU A 444 -10.67 3.58 18.27
N LEU A 445 -11.38 4.40 17.48
CA LEU A 445 -11.52 5.83 17.75
C LEU A 445 -12.28 6.09 19.06
N LYS A 446 -13.24 5.23 19.39
CA LYS A 446 -13.99 5.29 20.65
C LYS A 446 -13.17 4.83 21.85
N LYS A 447 -12.17 3.96 21.64
CA LYS A 447 -11.32 3.39 22.69
C LYS A 447 -10.24 4.37 23.17
N TYR A 448 -9.71 5.22 22.29
CA TYR A 448 -8.60 6.12 22.60
C TYR A 448 -8.88 7.57 22.22
N ASP A 449 -8.63 8.47 23.15
CA ASP A 449 -8.72 9.92 22.93
C ASP A 449 -7.53 10.45 22.09
N ARG A 450 -7.62 11.75 21.76
CA ARG A 450 -6.61 12.46 20.95
C ARG A 450 -5.28 12.68 21.67
N THR A 451 -5.16 12.40 22.96
CA THR A 451 -3.85 12.47 23.67
C THR A 451 -2.96 11.28 23.31
N LYS A 452 -3.57 10.16 22.88
CA LYS A 452 -2.87 8.91 22.54
C LYS A 452 -2.94 8.57 21.06
N LEU A 453 -4.10 8.75 20.43
CA LEU A 453 -4.31 8.45 19.02
C LEU A 453 -4.40 9.77 18.27
N ASN A 454 -3.33 10.19 17.60
CA ASN A 454 -3.27 11.45 16.84
C ASN A 454 -2.18 11.38 15.76
N TYR A 455 -2.09 12.43 14.95
CA TYR A 455 -1.10 12.60 13.87
C TYR A 455 0.12 13.45 14.29
N VAL A 456 0.40 13.59 15.60
CA VAL A 456 1.42 14.52 16.11
C VAL A 456 2.49 13.79 16.92
N ARG A 457 3.74 13.89 16.46
CA ARG A 457 4.93 13.45 17.21
C ARG A 457 6.16 14.23 16.76
N SER A 458 6.99 14.65 17.70
CA SER A 458 8.21 15.41 17.37
C SER A 458 9.12 14.63 16.42
N ASN A 459 9.65 15.32 15.40
CA ASN A 459 10.55 14.79 14.37
C ASN A 459 9.95 13.79 13.38
N TYR A 460 8.65 13.51 13.45
CA TYR A 460 7.94 12.64 12.50
C TYR A 460 6.98 13.47 11.64
N ASP A 461 6.78 13.03 10.40
CA ASP A 461 5.62 13.46 9.62
C ASP A 461 4.31 12.87 10.20
N ALA A 462 3.18 13.31 9.65
CA ALA A 462 1.85 12.94 10.15
C ALA A 462 1.62 11.42 10.14
N ASP A 463 1.97 10.74 9.04
CA ASP A 463 1.77 9.30 8.89
C ASP A 463 2.71 8.50 9.79
N MET A 464 3.98 8.92 9.91
CA MET A 464 4.94 8.34 10.84
C MET A 464 4.48 8.50 12.29
N ALA A 465 3.97 9.68 12.66
CA ALA A 465 3.42 9.95 13.98
C ALA A 465 2.23 9.03 14.28
N PHE A 466 1.27 8.96 13.36
CA PHE A 466 0.09 8.11 13.51
C PHE A 466 0.45 6.63 13.65
N CYS A 467 1.30 6.11 12.77
CA CYS A 467 1.76 4.72 12.86
C CYS A 467 2.54 4.44 14.15
N ALA A 468 3.37 5.38 14.60
CA ALA A 468 4.10 5.23 15.86
C ALA A 468 3.17 5.20 17.08
N ASN A 469 2.16 6.07 17.09
CA ASN A 469 1.15 6.11 18.14
C ASN A 469 0.32 4.82 18.17
N LEU A 470 -0.04 4.24 17.01
CA LEU A 470 -0.68 2.92 16.94
C LEU A 470 0.19 1.80 17.52
N ARG A 471 1.50 1.79 17.21
CA ARG A 471 2.44 0.80 17.77
C ARG A 471 2.58 0.93 19.29
N ASP A 472 2.62 2.16 19.82
CA ASP A 472 2.69 2.39 21.26
C ASP A 472 1.44 1.86 21.99
N LEU A 473 0.29 1.87 21.30
CA LEU A 473 -0.99 1.31 21.73
C LEU A 473 -1.16 -0.20 21.46
N ASP A 474 -0.13 -0.88 20.96
CA ASP A 474 -0.15 -2.29 20.51
C ASP A 474 -1.28 -2.60 19.49
N VAL A 475 -1.64 -1.62 18.66
CA VAL A 475 -2.61 -1.80 17.56
C VAL A 475 -1.85 -2.24 16.31
N PHE A 476 -2.31 -3.33 15.69
CA PHE A 476 -1.72 -3.84 14.47
C PHE A 476 -2.18 -3.03 13.26
N MET A 477 -1.25 -2.81 12.34
CA MET A 477 -1.51 -2.22 11.04
C MET A 477 -1.33 -3.31 10.00
N PHE A 478 -2.36 -3.55 9.21
CA PHE A 478 -2.31 -4.54 8.15
C PHE A 478 -2.20 -3.88 6.77
N VAL A 479 -1.45 -4.48 5.85
CA VAL A 479 -1.53 -4.18 4.41
C VAL A 479 -2.01 -5.41 3.64
N SER A 480 -2.97 -5.23 2.74
CA SER A 480 -3.56 -6.30 1.93
C SER A 480 -3.10 -6.17 0.49
N ASN A 481 -2.45 -7.21 -0.03
CA ASN A 481 -2.18 -7.37 -1.47
C ASN A 481 -2.84 -8.64 -2.03
N ARG A 482 -3.89 -9.12 -1.35
CA ARG A 482 -4.69 -10.29 -1.77
C ARG A 482 -5.30 -10.10 -3.16
N LEU A 483 -5.61 -8.86 -3.51
CA LEU A 483 -6.17 -8.41 -4.77
C LEU A 483 -5.40 -7.17 -5.21
N ASP A 484 -5.52 -6.83 -6.48
CA ASP A 484 -5.04 -5.54 -6.99
C ASP A 484 -6.12 -4.50 -6.67
N PHE A 485 -5.73 -3.49 -5.88
CA PHE A 485 -6.63 -2.45 -5.39
C PHE A 485 -6.50 -1.14 -6.16
N GLY A 486 -5.30 -0.85 -6.66
CA GLY A 486 -4.98 0.41 -7.30
C GLY A 486 -3.49 0.68 -7.36
N HIS A 487 -3.13 1.93 -7.60
CA HIS A 487 -1.73 2.38 -7.68
C HIS A 487 -1.55 3.78 -7.08
N LEU A 488 -0.29 4.21 -7.00
CA LEU A 488 0.10 5.55 -6.59
C LEU A 488 0.60 6.34 -7.80
N VAL A 489 0.07 7.55 -7.98
CA VAL A 489 0.65 8.52 -8.93
C VAL A 489 1.87 9.20 -8.30
N ASN A 490 2.81 9.63 -9.15
CA ASN A 490 4.01 10.37 -8.77
C ASN A 490 3.82 11.88 -9.03
N PRO A 491 3.66 12.72 -8.00
CA PRO A 491 3.49 14.16 -8.15
C PRO A 491 4.81 14.94 -8.24
N GLU A 492 5.98 14.30 -8.11
CA GLU A 492 7.28 14.98 -7.97
C GLU A 492 7.62 15.94 -9.12
N THR A 493 7.12 15.67 -10.34
CA THR A 493 7.38 16.49 -11.54
C THR A 493 6.17 17.34 -11.95
N TYR A 494 5.14 17.44 -11.11
CA TYR A 494 3.89 18.08 -11.46
C TYR A 494 3.96 19.61 -11.36
N ASP A 495 4.12 20.26 -12.52
CA ASP A 495 4.28 21.71 -12.63
C ASP A 495 2.95 22.42 -12.92
N VAL A 496 2.31 22.91 -11.86
CA VAL A 496 1.02 23.64 -11.92
C VAL A 496 1.10 25.01 -12.59
N THR A 497 2.28 25.51 -12.94
CA THR A 497 2.42 26.79 -13.66
C THR A 497 2.09 26.65 -15.15
N ARG A 498 2.01 25.43 -15.65
CA ARG A 498 1.68 25.12 -17.05
C ARG A 498 0.17 25.20 -17.28
N ALA A 499 -0.24 25.58 -18.49
CA ALA A 499 -1.65 25.66 -18.86
C ALA A 499 -2.39 24.30 -18.74
N LYS A 500 -1.68 23.21 -19.06
CA LYS A 500 -2.17 21.82 -18.98
C LYS A 500 -1.09 20.92 -18.39
N PRO A 501 -0.91 20.91 -17.05
CA PRO A 501 0.19 20.19 -16.40
C PRO A 501 0.19 18.68 -16.66
N ASP A 502 -0.99 18.05 -16.72
CA ASP A 502 -1.12 16.59 -16.92
C ASP A 502 -0.58 16.13 -18.29
N MET A 503 -0.57 16.99 -19.31
CA MET A 503 0.02 16.67 -20.62
C MET A 503 1.53 16.34 -20.53
N TYR A 504 2.21 16.78 -19.47
CA TYR A 504 3.64 16.55 -19.24
C TYR A 504 3.92 15.29 -18.42
N GLN A 505 2.90 14.53 -18.02
CA GLN A 505 3.03 13.41 -17.09
C GLN A 505 3.24 12.03 -17.76
N ILE A 506 3.46 12.01 -19.08
CA ILE A 506 3.64 10.78 -19.90
C ILE A 506 4.77 9.86 -19.40
N PHE A 507 5.75 10.39 -18.66
CA PHE A 507 6.91 9.64 -18.16
C PHE A 507 6.71 9.06 -16.76
N GLU A 508 6.19 9.88 -15.84
CA GLU A 508 6.10 9.52 -14.43
C GLU A 508 4.80 8.77 -14.10
N ASN A 509 3.75 8.99 -14.90
CA ASN A 509 2.40 8.48 -14.69
C ASN A 509 1.82 7.97 -16.02
N GLU A 510 2.55 7.08 -16.68
CA GLU A 510 2.24 6.62 -18.04
C GLU A 510 0.85 5.99 -18.15
N ILE A 511 0.41 5.20 -17.17
CA ILE A 511 -0.91 4.53 -17.20
C ILE A 511 -2.04 5.56 -17.16
N ASP A 512 -1.99 6.52 -16.24
CA ASP A 512 -3.02 7.56 -16.12
C ASP A 512 -3.00 8.50 -17.33
N TRP A 513 -1.81 8.76 -17.88
CA TRP A 513 -1.66 9.52 -19.11
C TRP A 513 -2.27 8.77 -20.30
N GLU A 514 -2.04 7.46 -20.44
CA GLU A 514 -2.65 6.60 -21.44
C GLU A 514 -4.18 6.63 -21.33
N GLU A 515 -4.71 6.40 -20.12
CA GLU A 515 -6.16 6.39 -19.85
C GLU A 515 -6.85 7.70 -20.27
N ARG A 516 -6.21 8.85 -20.02
CA ARG A 516 -6.77 10.16 -20.37
C ARG A 516 -6.58 10.53 -21.84
N TYR A 517 -5.40 10.26 -22.40
CA TYR A 517 -4.95 10.92 -23.63
C TYR A 517 -4.86 10.03 -24.85
N ILE A 518 -4.84 8.71 -24.70
CA ILE A 518 -4.89 7.79 -25.83
C ILE A 518 -6.34 7.50 -26.21
N HIS A 519 -6.59 7.32 -27.51
CA HIS A 519 -7.93 7.00 -28.01
C HIS A 519 -8.34 5.60 -27.54
N GLU A 520 -9.59 5.42 -27.11
CA GLU A 520 -10.12 4.13 -26.63
C GLU A 520 -9.91 2.98 -27.63
N ASP A 521 -10.18 3.23 -28.91
CA ASP A 521 -9.95 2.28 -30.01
C ASP A 521 -8.48 2.14 -30.46
N TYR A 522 -7.49 2.72 -29.77
CA TYR A 522 -6.08 2.64 -30.21
C TYR A 522 -5.59 1.19 -30.34
N VAL A 523 -5.98 0.31 -29.41
CA VAL A 523 -5.59 -1.11 -29.41
C VAL A 523 -6.19 -1.87 -30.60
N GLU A 524 -7.37 -1.46 -31.08
CA GLU A 524 -8.06 -2.11 -32.21
C GLU A 524 -7.31 -1.94 -33.54
N ASN A 525 -6.38 -0.99 -33.63
CA ASN A 525 -5.49 -0.85 -34.79
C ASN A 525 -4.59 -2.08 -35.01
N PHE A 526 -4.32 -2.86 -33.96
CA PHE A 526 -3.46 -4.04 -34.01
C PHE A 526 -4.23 -5.37 -34.09
N ASN A 527 -5.56 -5.29 -34.20
CA ASN A 527 -6.40 -6.46 -34.34
C ASN A 527 -6.18 -7.11 -35.73
N PRO A 528 -5.72 -8.37 -35.81
CA PRO A 528 -5.39 -9.02 -37.09
C PRO A 528 -6.61 -9.24 -38.00
N ASN A 529 -7.83 -9.15 -37.45
CA ASN A 529 -9.08 -9.25 -38.22
C ASN A 529 -9.49 -7.91 -38.85
N ASN A 530 -8.91 -6.79 -38.43
CA ASN A 530 -9.22 -5.47 -38.94
C ASN A 530 -8.22 -5.07 -40.03
N THR A 531 -8.72 -4.58 -41.16
CA THR A 531 -7.87 -3.97 -42.18
C THR A 531 -7.66 -2.50 -41.84
N ALA A 532 -6.40 -2.05 -41.82
CA ALA A 532 -6.06 -0.64 -41.62
C ALA A 532 -6.79 0.23 -42.65
N LYS A 533 -7.42 1.33 -42.19
CA LYS A 533 -8.15 2.22 -43.09
C LYS A 533 -7.15 2.96 -43.98
N GLN A 534 -7.41 2.93 -45.28
CA GLN A 534 -6.54 3.51 -46.29
C GLN A 534 -7.36 4.43 -47.22
N PRO A 535 -7.71 5.66 -46.79
CA PRO A 535 -8.56 6.56 -47.58
C PRO A 535 -7.99 6.94 -48.95
N CYS A 536 -6.66 6.92 -49.11
CA CYS A 536 -5.96 7.06 -50.38
C CYS A 536 -4.84 6.03 -50.46
N THR A 537 -4.37 5.67 -51.65
CA THR A 537 -3.24 4.75 -51.84
C THR A 537 -2.04 5.16 -50.98
N ASP A 538 -1.57 4.24 -50.13
CA ASP A 538 -0.47 4.40 -49.17
C ASP A 538 -0.64 5.58 -48.17
N VAL A 539 -1.88 5.99 -47.93
CA VAL A 539 -2.26 6.93 -46.88
C VAL A 539 -3.13 6.19 -45.87
N TYR A 540 -2.59 5.91 -44.69
CA TYR A 540 -3.26 5.19 -43.63
C TYR A 540 -3.91 6.13 -42.61
N TRP A 541 -4.95 5.65 -41.94
CA TRP A 541 -5.76 6.46 -41.04
C TRP A 541 -6.17 5.69 -39.76
N PHE A 542 -5.73 6.18 -38.60
CA PHE A 542 -5.86 5.48 -37.31
C PHE A 542 -6.45 6.39 -36.23
N PRO A 543 -7.35 5.91 -35.35
CA PRO A 543 -7.57 6.55 -34.06
C PRO A 543 -6.29 6.45 -33.22
N ILE A 544 -5.87 7.55 -32.58
CA ILE A 544 -4.63 7.55 -31.78
C ILE A 544 -4.74 8.30 -30.45
N VAL A 545 -5.36 9.48 -30.42
CA VAL A 545 -5.46 10.30 -29.22
C VAL A 545 -6.91 10.65 -28.91
N SER A 546 -7.20 10.87 -27.63
CA SER A 546 -8.54 11.20 -27.15
C SER A 546 -8.94 12.63 -27.56
N GLU A 547 -10.24 12.95 -27.44
CA GLU A 547 -10.69 14.33 -27.59
C GLU A 547 -10.08 15.27 -26.54
N ARG A 548 -9.83 14.76 -25.32
CA ARG A 548 -9.23 15.54 -24.24
C ARG A 548 -7.79 15.93 -24.60
N PHE A 549 -7.00 15.02 -25.17
CA PHE A 549 -5.65 15.34 -25.67
C PHE A 549 -5.70 16.48 -26.68
N CYS A 550 -6.60 16.37 -27.65
CA CYS A 550 -6.74 17.38 -28.69
C CYS A 550 -7.08 18.76 -28.13
N LYS A 551 -8.06 18.84 -27.21
CA LYS A 551 -8.46 20.09 -26.54
C LYS A 551 -7.33 20.67 -25.70
N ASP A 552 -6.64 19.83 -24.93
CA ASP A 552 -5.54 20.27 -24.06
C ASP A 552 -4.32 20.73 -24.88
N LEU A 553 -3.99 20.05 -25.99
CA LEU A 553 -2.93 20.48 -26.90
C LEU A 553 -3.25 21.82 -27.55
N ILE A 554 -4.49 22.03 -28.04
CA ILE A 554 -4.90 23.34 -28.58
C ILE A 554 -4.79 24.42 -27.50
N ALA A 555 -5.26 24.15 -26.28
CA ALA A 555 -5.18 25.09 -25.17
C ALA A 555 -3.73 25.44 -24.82
N MET A 556 -2.81 24.48 -24.84
CA MET A 556 -1.38 24.74 -24.66
C MET A 556 -0.82 25.69 -25.72
N MET A 557 -1.16 25.48 -26.99
CA MET A 557 -0.67 26.31 -28.09
C MET A 557 -1.26 27.73 -28.04
N GLU A 558 -2.56 27.86 -27.80
CA GLU A 558 -3.20 29.18 -27.70
C GLU A 558 -2.78 29.94 -26.45
N ASN A 559 -2.48 29.27 -25.33
CA ASN A 559 -1.91 29.91 -24.16
C ASN A 559 -0.48 30.42 -24.40
N PHE A 560 0.32 29.72 -25.20
CA PHE A 560 1.64 30.22 -25.62
C PHE A 560 1.50 31.42 -26.57
N GLY A 561 0.52 31.38 -27.48
CA GLY A 561 0.05 32.53 -28.27
C GLY A 561 1.01 33.07 -29.34
N SER A 562 2.28 32.68 -29.31
CA SER A 562 3.32 33.20 -30.20
C SER A 562 3.42 32.39 -31.51
N TRP A 563 2.33 32.37 -32.28
CA TRP A 563 2.22 31.72 -33.59
C TRP A 563 3.15 32.35 -34.64
N SER A 564 3.63 31.54 -35.59
CA SER A 564 4.42 32.04 -36.73
C SER A 564 3.61 33.04 -37.56
N ASP A 565 4.31 33.88 -38.33
CA ASP A 565 3.70 34.80 -39.29
C ASP A 565 3.41 34.15 -40.66
N GLY A 566 3.74 32.87 -40.84
CA GLY A 566 3.57 32.14 -42.10
C GLY A 566 4.52 32.59 -43.21
N SER A 567 5.64 33.26 -42.86
CA SER A 567 6.68 33.67 -43.81
C SER A 567 7.82 32.65 -43.88
N ASN A 568 8.57 32.65 -44.99
CA ASN A 568 9.71 31.75 -45.16
C ASN A 568 10.87 31.98 -44.18
N LYS A 569 10.84 33.06 -43.39
CA LYS A 569 11.90 33.40 -42.43
C LYS A 569 11.36 33.29 -41.02
N ASP A 570 11.75 32.24 -40.32
CA ASP A 570 11.35 32.05 -38.94
C ASP A 570 12.58 31.97 -38.03
N SER A 571 12.85 33.07 -37.32
CA SER A 571 13.95 33.17 -36.36
C SER A 571 13.82 32.22 -35.16
N ARG A 572 12.65 31.57 -34.98
CA ARG A 572 12.38 30.61 -33.91
C ARG A 572 12.88 29.21 -34.29
N LEU A 573 13.22 28.96 -35.55
CA LEU A 573 13.74 27.70 -36.07
C LEU A 573 15.28 27.66 -36.12
N GLU A 574 15.86 26.49 -35.91
CA GLU A 574 17.29 26.25 -36.17
C GLU A 574 17.56 26.36 -37.68
N GLY A 575 18.22 27.44 -38.10
CA GLY A 575 18.52 27.75 -39.51
C GLY A 575 17.69 28.89 -40.11
N GLY A 576 16.65 29.37 -39.43
CA GLY A 576 15.97 30.63 -39.75
C GLY A 576 15.12 30.64 -41.03
N TYR A 577 14.94 29.50 -41.70
CA TYR A 577 14.26 29.42 -43.00
C TYR A 577 13.37 28.18 -43.14
N GLU A 578 12.12 28.41 -43.55
CA GLU A 578 11.14 27.37 -43.82
C GLU A 578 10.75 27.39 -45.32
N ALA A 579 10.95 26.26 -46.00
CA ALA A 579 10.73 26.18 -47.44
C ALA A 579 9.23 26.31 -47.82
N VAL A 580 8.35 25.86 -46.93
CA VAL A 580 6.90 25.88 -47.11
C VAL A 580 6.28 26.35 -45.79
N PRO A 581 6.18 27.66 -45.56
CA PRO A 581 5.85 28.17 -44.24
C PRO A 581 4.38 27.94 -43.87
N THR A 582 4.16 27.62 -42.60
CA THR A 582 2.84 27.51 -41.98
C THR A 582 2.72 28.40 -40.76
N ARG A 583 1.49 28.82 -40.38
CA ARG A 583 1.24 29.44 -39.08
C ARG A 583 1.23 28.39 -37.98
N ASP A 584 2.33 28.29 -37.26
CA ASP A 584 2.58 27.17 -36.35
C ASP A 584 3.33 27.53 -35.06
N ILE A 585 3.30 26.55 -34.17
CA ILE A 585 4.09 26.48 -32.92
C ILE A 585 4.72 25.09 -32.84
N HIS A 586 6.03 25.05 -32.68
CA HIS A 586 6.83 23.83 -32.51
C HIS A 586 6.80 23.32 -31.07
N MET A 587 6.90 22.00 -30.90
CA MET A 587 6.83 21.36 -29.58
C MET A 587 7.97 21.79 -28.65
N ASN A 588 9.13 22.15 -29.18
CA ASN A 588 10.26 22.66 -28.39
C ASN A 588 9.97 24.04 -27.77
N GLN A 589 9.19 24.89 -28.45
CA GLN A 589 8.84 26.24 -27.97
C GLN A 589 7.94 26.20 -26.74
N VAL A 590 7.13 25.15 -26.61
CA VAL A 590 6.29 24.91 -25.42
C VAL A 590 6.93 23.91 -24.45
N GLY A 591 8.20 23.52 -24.66
CA GLY A 591 8.92 22.60 -23.79
C GLY A 591 8.35 21.17 -23.78
N TRP A 592 7.66 20.75 -24.85
CA TRP A 592 6.98 19.45 -24.97
C TRP A 592 7.62 18.51 -26.01
N GLU A 593 8.76 18.89 -26.61
CA GLU A 593 9.46 18.08 -27.62
C GLU A 593 9.82 16.67 -27.13
N ARG A 594 10.42 16.54 -25.94
CA ARG A 594 10.79 15.22 -25.40
C ARG A 594 9.59 14.31 -25.20
N HIS A 595 8.46 14.87 -24.75
CA HIS A 595 7.20 14.16 -24.52
C HIS A 595 6.62 13.69 -25.85
N TRP A 596 6.65 14.55 -26.86
CA TRP A 596 6.20 14.21 -28.20
C TRP A 596 7.08 13.13 -28.85
N LEU A 597 8.40 13.20 -28.72
CA LEU A 597 9.30 12.15 -29.23
C LEU A 597 9.04 10.80 -28.56
N TYR A 598 8.77 10.80 -27.25
CA TYR A 598 8.34 9.60 -26.55
C TYR A 598 6.99 9.09 -27.06
N PHE A 599 6.02 9.98 -27.30
CA PHE A 599 4.74 9.65 -27.92
C PHE A 599 4.92 9.01 -29.31
N LEU A 600 5.81 9.56 -30.15
CA LEU A 600 6.15 8.97 -31.45
C LEU A 600 6.70 7.55 -31.29
N GLN A 601 7.65 7.36 -30.37
CA GLN A 601 8.27 6.06 -30.13
C GLN A 601 7.28 5.03 -29.58
N ARG A 602 6.41 5.44 -28.65
CA ARG A 602 5.52 4.57 -27.89
C ARG A 602 4.24 4.22 -28.67
N TYR A 603 3.62 5.19 -29.36
CA TYR A 603 2.30 5.01 -29.97
C TYR A 603 2.29 5.11 -31.49
N VAL A 604 3.13 5.94 -32.11
CA VAL A 604 3.13 6.09 -33.57
C VAL A 604 3.95 5.00 -34.24
N ARG A 605 5.14 4.67 -33.70
CA ARG A 605 6.03 3.65 -34.26
C ARG A 605 5.34 2.30 -34.44
N PRO A 606 4.59 1.75 -33.45
CA PRO A 606 3.90 0.48 -33.64
C PRO A 606 2.86 0.52 -34.77
N LEU A 607 2.12 1.63 -34.92
CA LEU A 607 1.16 1.81 -36.03
C LEU A 607 1.88 1.88 -37.39
N GLN A 608 3.05 2.51 -37.43
CA GLN A 608 3.86 2.59 -38.64
C GLN A 608 4.37 1.20 -39.04
N GLU A 609 4.94 0.45 -38.09
CA GLU A 609 5.49 -0.89 -38.32
C GLU A 609 4.41 -1.88 -38.77
N SER A 610 3.15 -1.67 -38.37
CA SER A 610 2.02 -2.53 -38.75
C SER A 610 1.59 -2.39 -40.21
N VAL A 611 1.83 -1.23 -40.85
CA VAL A 611 1.40 -0.98 -42.24
C VAL A 611 2.54 -0.85 -43.25
N PHE A 612 3.71 -0.35 -42.84
CA PHE A 612 4.90 -0.32 -43.68
C PHE A 612 5.84 -1.46 -43.31
N ILE A 613 5.40 -2.67 -43.65
CA ILE A 613 6.10 -3.93 -43.32
C ILE A 613 7.53 -3.89 -43.86
N GLY A 614 8.50 -4.14 -42.98
CA GLY A 614 9.93 -4.15 -43.31
C GLY A 614 10.63 -2.80 -43.14
N TYR A 615 9.93 -1.74 -42.76
CA TYR A 615 10.53 -0.49 -42.33
C TYR A 615 10.58 -0.42 -40.79
N GLU A 616 11.78 -0.43 -40.23
CA GLU A 616 12.03 -0.39 -38.78
C GLU A 616 13.04 0.72 -38.44
N HIS A 617 12.66 1.62 -37.52
CA HIS A 617 13.58 2.61 -36.95
C HIS A 617 13.18 2.96 -35.50
N ASN A 618 14.06 2.66 -34.54
CA ASN A 618 13.80 2.83 -33.12
C ASN A 618 15.03 3.42 -32.38
N PRO A 619 14.91 4.59 -31.73
CA PRO A 619 13.74 5.47 -31.70
C PRO A 619 13.51 6.18 -33.05
N PRO A 620 12.25 6.52 -33.41
CA PRO A 620 11.99 7.37 -34.57
C PRO A 620 12.64 8.74 -34.38
N ARG A 621 13.17 9.33 -35.45
CA ARG A 621 13.79 10.67 -35.41
C ARG A 621 12.81 11.69 -35.98
N SER A 622 12.52 12.76 -35.26
CA SER A 622 11.72 13.86 -35.80
C SER A 622 12.22 15.21 -35.30
N LEU A 623 12.66 16.06 -36.22
CA LEU A 623 13.15 17.42 -35.91
C LEU A 623 12.06 18.48 -36.06
N MET A 624 11.03 18.21 -36.87
CA MET A 624 9.94 19.14 -37.14
C MET A 624 8.66 18.55 -36.57
N ASN A 625 8.27 19.03 -35.39
CA ASN A 625 7.06 18.63 -34.67
C ASN A 625 6.30 19.89 -34.27
N PHE A 626 5.15 20.14 -34.89
CA PHE A 626 4.49 21.43 -34.77
C PHE A 626 2.97 21.33 -34.97
N VAL A 627 2.24 22.20 -34.27
CA VAL A 627 0.81 22.39 -34.47
C VAL A 627 0.61 23.53 -35.44
N VAL A 628 -0.17 23.28 -36.50
CA VAL A 628 -0.54 24.29 -37.51
C VAL A 628 -1.96 24.79 -37.24
N ARG A 629 -2.16 26.09 -37.42
CA ARG A 629 -3.47 26.74 -37.38
C ARG A 629 -3.85 27.33 -38.74
N TYR A 630 -4.95 26.88 -39.30
CA TYR A 630 -5.54 27.46 -40.53
C TYR A 630 -6.77 28.28 -40.21
N ARG A 631 -6.84 29.51 -40.75
CA ARG A 631 -7.99 30.41 -40.66
C ARG A 631 -8.21 31.19 -41.96
N PRO A 632 -9.46 31.52 -42.32
CA PRO A 632 -9.81 32.33 -43.50
C PRO A 632 -9.12 33.70 -43.56
N ASP A 633 -8.93 34.33 -42.40
CA ASP A 633 -8.37 35.67 -42.24
C ASP A 633 -6.84 35.69 -42.06
N GLU A 634 -6.22 34.51 -42.00
CA GLU A 634 -4.78 34.34 -41.81
C GLU A 634 -4.19 33.53 -42.98
N GLN A 635 -3.74 32.30 -42.72
CA GLN A 635 -3.33 31.34 -43.74
C GLN A 635 -4.41 30.25 -43.85
N PRO A 636 -5.24 30.24 -44.91
CA PRO A 636 -6.38 29.32 -45.01
C PRO A 636 -6.07 28.01 -45.75
N SER A 637 -4.92 27.92 -46.42
CA SER A 637 -4.52 26.76 -47.22
C SER A 637 -3.01 26.58 -47.23
N LEU A 638 -2.55 25.45 -47.74
CA LEU A 638 -1.13 25.17 -47.94
C LEU A 638 -0.89 24.71 -49.38
N ARG A 639 0.03 25.38 -50.08
CA ARG A 639 0.37 25.08 -51.47
C ARG A 639 0.88 23.64 -51.64
N PRO A 640 0.80 23.06 -52.85
CA PRO A 640 1.39 21.77 -53.16
C PRO A 640 2.87 21.67 -52.77
N HIS A 641 3.26 20.61 -52.05
CA HIS A 641 4.64 20.37 -51.62
C HIS A 641 4.93 18.88 -51.32
N HIS A 642 6.20 18.58 -51.05
CA HIS A 642 6.67 17.36 -50.40
C HIS A 642 7.18 17.70 -49.01
N ASP A 643 7.05 16.74 -48.10
CA ASP A 643 7.61 16.86 -46.76
C ASP A 643 9.05 16.39 -46.75
N SER A 644 9.87 17.01 -45.90
CA SER A 644 11.23 16.55 -45.65
C SER A 644 11.22 15.41 -44.62
N SER A 645 10.53 14.31 -44.93
CA SER A 645 10.36 13.13 -44.06
C SER A 645 10.44 11.84 -44.87
N THR A 646 10.71 10.72 -44.22
CA THR A 646 10.43 9.40 -44.83
C THR A 646 8.92 9.17 -44.83
N TYR A 647 8.27 9.40 -43.68
CA TYR A 647 6.83 9.46 -43.56
C TYR A 647 6.40 10.63 -42.68
N THR A 648 5.24 11.19 -42.99
CA THR A 648 4.62 12.26 -42.24
C THR A 648 3.42 11.73 -41.49
N ILE A 649 3.22 12.25 -40.28
CA ILE A 649 1.97 12.09 -39.56
C ILE A 649 1.23 13.41 -39.45
N ASN A 650 -0.10 13.33 -39.49
CA ASN A 650 -1.01 14.47 -39.43
C ASN A 650 -2.23 14.10 -38.58
N ILE A 651 -2.30 14.62 -37.35
CA ILE A 651 -3.42 14.40 -36.42
C ILE A 651 -4.38 15.59 -36.51
N ALA A 652 -5.66 15.33 -36.77
CA ALA A 652 -6.67 16.36 -36.67
C ALA A 652 -7.01 16.63 -35.20
N LEU A 653 -6.94 17.91 -34.78
CA LEU A 653 -7.12 18.29 -33.37
C LEU A 653 -8.50 18.86 -33.06
N ASN A 654 -9.32 19.17 -34.07
CA ASN A 654 -10.68 19.67 -33.85
C ASN A 654 -11.65 19.23 -34.96
N GLN A 655 -12.94 19.49 -34.78
CA GLN A 655 -14.01 18.86 -35.54
C GLN A 655 -14.44 19.69 -36.75
N ARG A 656 -14.39 19.06 -37.94
CA ARG A 656 -14.95 19.63 -39.16
C ARG A 656 -16.48 19.72 -39.06
N GLY A 657 -17.05 20.83 -39.52
CA GLY A 657 -18.48 21.13 -39.45
C GLY A 657 -18.93 21.74 -38.13
N VAL A 658 -18.10 21.68 -37.08
CA VAL A 658 -18.34 22.32 -35.78
C VAL A 658 -17.40 23.50 -35.59
N ASP A 659 -16.09 23.25 -35.65
CA ASP A 659 -15.05 24.25 -35.38
C ASP A 659 -14.55 24.94 -36.67
N TYR A 660 -14.67 24.27 -37.81
CA TYR A 660 -14.29 24.81 -39.13
C TYR A 660 -15.06 24.19 -40.30
N GLU A 661 -15.13 24.91 -41.42
CA GLU A 661 -15.67 24.42 -42.70
C GLU A 661 -14.58 24.41 -43.79
N GLY A 662 -14.73 23.55 -44.79
CA GLY A 662 -13.68 23.31 -45.80
C GLY A 662 -12.54 22.44 -45.27
N GLY A 663 -11.32 22.70 -45.72
CA GLY A 663 -10.11 22.00 -45.26
C GLY A 663 -9.96 20.56 -45.77
N GLY A 664 -8.94 19.89 -45.27
CA GLY A 664 -8.53 18.54 -45.66
C GLY A 664 -7.11 18.49 -46.22
N CYS A 665 -6.74 17.34 -46.78
CA CYS A 665 -5.48 17.13 -47.49
C CYS A 665 -5.77 16.46 -48.84
N ARG A 666 -5.19 16.97 -49.92
CA ARG A 666 -5.32 16.37 -51.26
C ARG A 666 -3.97 15.85 -51.74
N PHE A 667 -3.92 14.57 -52.09
CA PHE A 667 -2.77 13.92 -52.68
C PHE A 667 -2.91 13.95 -54.21
N ILE A 668 -2.15 14.86 -54.82
CA ILE A 668 -2.36 15.30 -56.21
C ILE A 668 -2.14 14.15 -57.20
N ARG A 669 -1.09 13.36 -56.99
CA ARG A 669 -0.73 12.23 -57.85
C ARG A 669 -1.86 11.21 -58.00
N TYR A 670 -2.65 11.02 -56.95
CA TYR A 670 -3.73 10.03 -56.91
C TYR A 670 -5.11 10.66 -57.14
N ASN A 671 -5.17 11.98 -57.33
CA ASN A 671 -6.41 12.75 -57.34
C ASN A 671 -7.36 12.38 -56.17
N CYS A 672 -6.78 12.11 -55.00
CA CYS A 672 -7.50 11.64 -53.82
C CYS A 672 -7.44 12.71 -52.72
N SER A 673 -8.59 12.97 -52.08
CA SER A 673 -8.69 13.98 -51.03
C SER A 673 -9.27 13.38 -49.76
N VAL A 674 -8.62 13.64 -48.63
CA VAL A 674 -9.11 13.32 -47.30
C VAL A 674 -9.67 14.59 -46.68
N VAL A 675 -10.99 14.76 -46.77
CA VAL A 675 -11.72 15.95 -46.29
C VAL A 675 -12.46 15.71 -44.98
N ASP A 676 -12.93 14.49 -44.74
CA ASP A 676 -13.68 14.11 -43.55
C ASP A 676 -12.76 13.65 -42.41
N THR A 677 -11.78 14.50 -42.07
CA THR A 677 -10.85 14.24 -40.97
C THR A 677 -11.60 14.20 -39.64
N LYS A 678 -11.24 13.24 -38.78
CA LYS A 678 -11.84 13.02 -37.47
C LYS A 678 -10.87 13.50 -36.39
N MET A 679 -11.39 14.23 -35.42
CA MET A 679 -10.62 14.66 -34.25
C MET A 679 -9.98 13.45 -33.56
N GLY A 680 -8.71 13.56 -33.21
CA GLY A 680 -7.94 12.49 -32.57
C GLY A 680 -7.46 11.37 -33.48
N TRP A 681 -7.73 11.45 -34.80
CA TRP A 681 -7.25 10.49 -35.78
C TRP A 681 -6.01 11.00 -36.52
N LEU A 682 -5.08 10.08 -36.75
CA LEU A 682 -3.79 10.27 -37.41
C LEU A 682 -3.84 9.79 -38.86
N LEU A 683 -3.52 10.68 -39.79
CA LEU A 683 -3.12 10.30 -41.14
C LEU A 683 -1.62 10.01 -41.17
N MET A 684 -1.22 8.94 -41.86
CA MET A 684 0.17 8.56 -42.04
C MET A 684 0.43 8.30 -43.53
N HIS A 685 1.44 8.96 -44.11
CA HIS A 685 1.80 8.78 -45.53
C HIS A 685 3.30 9.03 -45.76
N PRO A 686 3.89 8.49 -46.84
CA PRO A 686 5.25 8.85 -47.25
C PRO A 686 5.40 10.37 -47.48
N GLY A 687 6.53 10.96 -47.10
CA GLY A 687 6.76 12.41 -47.24
C GLY A 687 7.39 12.81 -48.58
N LYS A 688 8.31 11.99 -49.08
CA LYS A 688 9.10 12.24 -50.29
C LYS A 688 8.58 11.48 -51.52
N LEU A 689 8.91 12.00 -52.70
CA LEU A 689 8.73 11.41 -54.04
C LEU A 689 7.29 11.17 -54.50
N THR A 690 6.47 10.50 -53.70
CA THR A 690 5.23 9.86 -54.17
C THR A 690 3.96 10.59 -53.77
N HIS A 691 3.95 11.27 -52.63
CA HIS A 691 2.77 11.91 -52.04
C HIS A 691 2.88 13.44 -52.10
N TYR A 692 3.03 13.98 -53.32
CA TYR A 692 2.93 15.43 -53.52
C TYR A 692 1.50 15.88 -53.18
N HIS A 693 1.36 16.74 -52.17
CA HIS A 693 0.08 17.01 -51.54
C HIS A 693 -0.11 18.50 -51.22
N GLU A 694 -1.38 18.89 -51.03
CA GLU A 694 -1.78 20.27 -50.69
C GLU A 694 -2.79 20.29 -49.53
N GLY A 695 -2.72 21.36 -48.73
CA GLY A 695 -3.70 21.65 -47.69
C GLY A 695 -4.87 22.43 -48.28
N LEU A 696 -6.07 21.83 -48.28
CA LEU A 696 -7.26 22.44 -48.88
C LEU A 696 -7.74 23.66 -48.10
N LEU A 697 -8.42 24.57 -48.81
CA LEU A 697 -8.89 25.85 -48.28
C LEU A 697 -9.89 25.66 -47.12
N VAL A 698 -9.58 26.26 -45.97
CA VAL A 698 -10.51 26.45 -44.86
C VAL A 698 -11.34 27.70 -45.14
N THR A 699 -12.66 27.54 -45.24
CA THR A 699 -13.57 28.60 -45.66
C THR A 699 -14.17 29.35 -44.48
N LYS A 700 -14.21 28.74 -43.29
CA LYS A 700 -14.78 29.31 -42.07
C LYS A 700 -14.18 28.65 -40.83
N GLY A 701 -14.14 29.38 -39.71
CA GLY A 701 -13.69 28.86 -38.43
C GLY A 701 -12.18 28.68 -38.35
N THR A 702 -11.72 27.81 -37.45
CA THR A 702 -10.29 27.55 -37.26
C THR A 702 -10.01 26.06 -37.29
N ARG A 703 -9.05 25.61 -38.10
CA ARG A 703 -8.61 24.21 -38.16
C ARG A 703 -7.25 24.07 -37.51
N TYR A 704 -7.12 23.12 -36.57
CA TYR A 704 -5.85 22.76 -35.95
C TYR A 704 -5.44 21.35 -36.33
N ILE A 705 -4.16 21.17 -36.67
CA ILE A 705 -3.56 19.85 -36.93
C ILE A 705 -2.19 19.76 -36.28
N MET A 706 -1.83 18.59 -35.76
CA MET A 706 -0.49 18.28 -35.30
C MET A 706 0.27 17.53 -36.38
N ILE A 707 1.40 18.09 -36.82
CA ILE A 707 2.27 17.52 -37.86
C ILE A 707 3.58 17.07 -37.24
N ALA A 708 4.08 15.91 -37.68
CA ALA A 708 5.47 15.52 -37.46
C ALA A 708 6.09 14.92 -38.71
N PHE A 709 7.28 15.39 -39.05
CA PHE A 709 8.12 14.89 -40.13
C PHE A 709 9.09 13.84 -39.59
N VAL A 710 8.72 12.58 -39.74
CA VAL A 710 9.43 11.46 -39.12
C VAL A 710 10.45 10.88 -40.10
N ASP A 711 11.63 10.61 -39.56
CA ASP A 711 12.83 10.13 -40.24
C ASP A 711 13.22 11.01 -41.44
N PRO A 712 13.55 12.29 -41.19
CA PRO A 712 13.87 13.30 -42.21
C PRO A 712 15.19 13.08 -42.94
#